data_AF-A0A183JZW8-F1
#
_entry.id   AF-A0A183JZW8-F1
#
_cell.length_a   1.000
_cell.length_b   1.000
_cell.length_c   1.000
_cell.angle_alpha   90.00
_cell.angle_beta   90.00
_cell.angle_gamma   90.00
#
_symmetry.space_group_name_H-M   'P 1'
#
loop_
_entity.id
_entity.type
_entity.pdbx_description
1 polymer ?
#
loop_
_entity_poly.entity_id
_entity_poly.type
_entity_poly.pdbx_seq_one_letter_code
_entity_poly.pdbx_strand_id
1 'polypeptide(L)'
;MLQSPPPNMPPCVFVLDQALSVRALQEMLSIQHQSSDGSGQSGHRTLLYGHAIRLKHRESNMYLSCLSTSTSQDKLAFDVGLQQNAETEACWWTIHPASKQRSVGEKVRIGDDLILVSVSSERYLHVYGEVISSNGVIASFQQTLWTVLPVSSGAIRQKSMHMVLGGDVVRLFHGDESLTAACATESEEFSSSVAMTMNGSAPGSPPNKIQRSSIVNSDLLSGSRHAVMYEIGAVSTSARSLWRIEHKKTKWSAGFFSWGSEIRLRHVTTGRYLGVLPSEANGSGHCDVVTLSAHEATNAASIFLIRPSKDDKKRSEEHETEGMGEPDLRLGETLAYLQHAASGRWLSYEAYETRKRGVGRVEEKKAVLLIEGHMDDLFSLVRAQDEEIRSASAIRRCTSVFNNFIHTLNYISSPQNITLPSQQSQCNLSSGHLLGEVTQCLEDLIEFFAQPHPHEEHEIQQSKLTALRNRQNLFQNEGMIGHVLSTIEKFTGTFQTRREFSQAVGEDKADQFDELGNYLYLLLAALIRGNRENCAQFATPTRLDWLFNRLELQQGFAEGVLDALHCVLTDSDEALYLITERHIRTLIGLLDKQGRDPRVLQALCSLCLGRQGGAVRLNQELIYETLLPQKDLLLQTKLVDQCGSVRPNIFVGYKDGGAMYPKWYFEVIIDSLETVTHQPAKIRVGWANTEGYNAHPCGGPGWGAAGLGDDLFSYAFDGSCLWAGGKPKQATIGTDEATNEEATSNVPLKRGDIIGCLLDLTGPVIQFNVNGRLVRGYFQDFNISGLFYPCMSMNAKASARFLLGSNQGRLHHGPPPGYSPIYYARQPGQKLRLEPVFTFGQLDKYVFTGPLNSPTPQQYVFVPRTVRTSHIQLPNYVEMVRDRLAENLHEMWSMRKIDQGWKYGERRDDENNLHPCLTTFDKLPPSDKQYNVTLAYETLRTIISLGYNITYEPLPEGTRMRTMKLSNSFTQVNGYKPQPLDLTQIRLSVRIEALVDQLAENTHNMWARDRIALGWTYGFVEDHSQKRSPHLVPYSEVDPIIQQSNK
;
A
#
# COMPACT_ATOMS: atom_id res chain seq x y z
N MET A 1 22.49 -58.80 14.68
CA MET A 1 23.05 -57.45 14.53
C MET A 1 22.16 -56.69 13.56
N LEU A 2 21.51 -55.61 13.99
CA LEU A 2 20.75 -54.74 13.09
C LEU A 2 21.76 -54.13 12.10
N GLN A 3 21.70 -54.51 10.83
CA GLN A 3 22.51 -53.88 9.78
C GLN A 3 22.10 -52.41 9.66
N SER A 4 23.07 -51.51 9.70
CA SER A 4 22.83 -50.07 9.53
C SER A 4 22.29 -49.76 8.13
N PRO A 5 21.35 -48.82 7.99
CA PRO A 5 20.88 -48.37 6.68
C PRO A 5 22.03 -47.81 5.81
N PRO A 6 21.89 -47.79 4.48
CA PRO A 6 22.88 -47.24 3.58
C PRO A 6 23.12 -45.73 3.88
N PRO A 7 24.38 -45.28 3.99
CA PRO A 7 24.67 -43.87 4.28
C PRO A 7 24.28 -42.98 3.10
N ASN A 8 23.60 -41.87 3.39
CA ASN A 8 23.26 -40.86 2.38
C ASN A 8 24.49 -39.97 2.10
N MET A 9 25.46 -40.49 1.34
CA MET A 9 26.72 -39.80 1.02
C MET A 9 26.60 -38.48 0.23
N PRO A 10 25.69 -38.33 -0.77
CA PRO A 10 25.65 -37.16 -1.65
C PRO A 10 25.61 -35.78 -0.96
N PRO A 11 24.74 -35.51 0.05
CA PRO A 11 24.74 -34.24 0.78
C PRO A 11 25.94 -34.04 1.71
N CYS A 12 26.79 -35.06 1.90
CA CYS A 12 27.98 -34.98 2.76
C CYS A 12 29.25 -34.59 1.99
N VAL A 13 29.16 -34.36 0.67
CA VAL A 13 30.33 -34.11 -0.18
C VAL A 13 30.61 -32.62 -0.31
N PHE A 14 31.76 -32.19 0.19
CA PHE A 14 32.33 -30.87 -0.05
C PHE A 14 33.48 -30.94 -1.06
N VAL A 15 33.56 -29.92 -1.91
CA VAL A 15 34.64 -29.68 -2.86
C VAL A 15 35.54 -28.59 -2.30
N LEU A 16 36.85 -28.85 -2.24
CA LEU A 16 37.84 -27.82 -1.96
C LEU A 16 37.95 -26.92 -3.20
N ASP A 17 37.34 -25.75 -3.12
CA ASP A 17 37.24 -24.81 -4.25
C ASP A 17 38.50 -23.94 -4.37
N GLN A 18 38.96 -23.40 -3.23
CA GLN A 18 40.19 -22.60 -3.16
C GLN A 18 40.95 -22.86 -1.85
N ALA A 19 42.27 -22.67 -1.91
CA ALA A 19 43.17 -22.70 -0.76
C ALA A 19 44.26 -21.62 -0.93
N LEU A 20 44.33 -20.70 0.02
CA LEU A 20 45.21 -19.53 0.00
C LEU A 20 45.96 -19.38 1.32
N SER A 21 47.10 -18.69 1.29
CA SER A 21 47.70 -18.19 2.54
C SER A 21 46.83 -17.06 3.10
N VAL A 22 46.83 -16.87 4.42
CA VAL A 22 46.01 -15.81 5.07
C VAL A 22 46.34 -14.42 4.52
N ARG A 23 47.61 -14.15 4.18
CA ARG A 23 48.01 -12.86 3.56
C ARG A 23 47.43 -12.69 2.16
N ALA A 24 47.50 -13.74 1.33
CA ALA A 24 46.92 -13.70 -0.01
C ALA A 24 45.39 -13.55 0.02
N LEU A 25 44.73 -14.12 1.04
CA LEU A 25 43.30 -13.92 1.26
C LEU A 25 42.99 -12.45 1.59
N GLN A 26 43.74 -11.83 2.51
CA GLN A 26 43.57 -10.41 2.85
C GLN A 26 43.79 -9.49 1.64
N GLU A 27 44.82 -9.76 0.83
CA GLU A 27 45.06 -9.02 -0.42
C GLU A 27 43.88 -9.16 -1.39
N MET A 28 43.39 -10.38 -1.61
CA MET A 28 42.25 -10.64 -2.49
C MET A 28 40.98 -9.92 -2.03
N LEU A 29 40.68 -9.93 -0.73
CA LEU A 29 39.52 -9.23 -0.16
C LEU A 29 39.67 -7.71 -0.27
N SER A 30 40.90 -7.18 -0.17
CA SER A 30 41.16 -5.73 -0.31
C SER A 30 41.03 -5.21 -1.75
N ILE A 31 41.28 -6.06 -2.75
CA ILE A 31 41.20 -5.71 -4.19
C ILE A 31 39.75 -5.62 -4.67
N GLN A 32 38.78 -6.20 -3.96
CA GLN A 32 37.36 -6.25 -4.36
C GLN A 32 36.64 -4.90 -4.47
N HIS A 33 37.26 -3.76 -4.13
CA HIS A 33 36.72 -2.44 -4.45
C HIS A 33 37.06 -1.93 -5.88
N GLN A 34 37.85 -2.66 -6.67
CA GLN A 34 38.10 -2.35 -8.07
C GLN A 34 37.86 -3.58 -8.94
N SER A 35 36.91 -3.45 -9.86
CA SER A 35 36.54 -4.45 -10.85
C SER A 35 37.76 -4.96 -11.64
N SER A 36 38.00 -6.26 -11.63
CA SER A 36 38.70 -6.92 -12.74
C SER A 36 38.39 -8.41 -12.81
N ASP A 37 37.89 -8.83 -13.97
CA ASP A 37 38.12 -10.15 -14.54
C ASP A 37 39.62 -10.45 -14.52
N GLY A 38 40.04 -11.22 -13.52
CA GLY A 38 41.41 -11.68 -13.33
C GLY A 38 41.39 -13.19 -13.20
N SER A 39 41.35 -13.88 -14.34
CA SER A 39 41.49 -15.34 -14.47
C SER A 39 42.92 -15.78 -14.10
N GLY A 40 43.26 -15.71 -12.82
CA GLY A 40 44.44 -16.34 -12.25
C GLY A 40 44.25 -17.86 -12.17
N GLN A 41 44.71 -18.58 -13.19
CA GLN A 41 44.76 -20.05 -13.22
C GLN A 41 45.31 -20.64 -11.91
N SER A 42 44.41 -21.24 -11.11
CA SER A 42 44.80 -22.06 -9.96
C SER A 42 45.02 -23.49 -10.43
N GLY A 43 46.27 -23.86 -10.71
CA GLY A 43 46.67 -25.27 -10.78
C GLY A 43 46.40 -26.01 -9.46
N HIS A 44 46.49 -27.34 -9.46
CA HIS A 44 46.33 -28.17 -8.26
C HIS A 44 47.39 -27.84 -7.20
N ARG A 45 47.03 -26.98 -6.23
CA ARG A 45 47.91 -26.61 -5.11
C ARG A 45 47.82 -27.64 -3.99
N THR A 46 48.94 -27.89 -3.33
CA THR A 46 48.98 -28.75 -2.14
C THR A 46 48.45 -27.98 -0.93
N LEU A 47 47.57 -28.61 -0.15
CA LEU A 47 47.02 -28.03 1.07
C LEU A 47 48.04 -28.08 2.21
N LEU A 48 48.27 -26.93 2.86
CA LEU A 48 49.20 -26.79 3.98
C LEU A 48 48.45 -26.36 5.25
N TYR A 49 48.93 -26.78 6.41
CA TYR A 49 48.44 -26.26 7.69
C TYR A 49 48.69 -24.75 7.78
N GLY A 50 47.70 -23.98 8.20
CA GLY A 50 47.69 -22.51 8.23
C GLY A 50 47.15 -21.83 6.97
N HIS A 51 46.79 -22.59 5.93
CA HIS A 51 46.03 -22.03 4.80
C HIS A 51 44.57 -21.77 5.19
N ALA A 52 43.99 -20.73 4.58
CA ALA A 52 42.57 -20.52 4.52
C ALA A 52 41.99 -21.29 3.31
N ILE A 53 40.92 -22.03 3.54
CA ILE A 53 40.21 -22.83 2.56
C ILE A 53 38.78 -22.35 2.38
N ARG A 54 38.27 -22.56 1.17
CA ARG A 54 36.88 -22.38 0.81
C ARG A 54 36.26 -23.72 0.43
N LEU A 55 35.20 -24.10 1.14
CA LEU A 55 34.49 -25.35 0.95
C LEU A 55 33.17 -25.09 0.22
N LYS A 56 32.99 -25.76 -0.92
CA LYS A 56 31.78 -25.69 -1.73
C LYS A 56 30.99 -26.99 -1.60
N HIS A 57 29.74 -26.92 -1.19
CA HIS A 57 28.86 -28.08 -1.14
C HIS A 57 28.51 -28.54 -2.56
N ARG A 58 28.73 -29.83 -2.86
CA ARG A 58 28.67 -30.36 -4.23
C ARG A 58 27.29 -30.30 -4.85
N GLU A 59 26.23 -30.60 -4.10
CA GLU A 59 24.87 -30.73 -4.66
C GLU A 59 24.17 -29.37 -4.82
N SER A 60 24.37 -28.43 -3.88
CA SER A 60 23.75 -27.10 -3.95
C SER A 60 24.63 -26.04 -4.64
N ASN A 61 25.91 -26.32 -4.88
CA ASN A 61 26.90 -25.34 -5.36
C ASN A 61 27.08 -24.10 -4.46
N MET A 62 26.64 -24.16 -3.20
CA MET A 62 26.79 -23.10 -2.20
C MET A 62 28.05 -23.30 -1.37
N TYR A 63 28.52 -22.25 -0.71
CA TYR A 63 29.73 -22.24 0.11
C TYR A 63 29.40 -22.40 1.60
N LEU A 64 30.22 -23.17 2.32
CA LEU A 64 30.11 -23.31 3.77
C LEU A 64 30.55 -22.03 4.46
N SER A 65 29.67 -21.45 5.26
CA SER A 65 29.84 -20.12 5.85
C SER A 65 29.47 -20.10 7.34
N CYS A 66 30.11 -19.20 8.08
CA CYS A 66 29.70 -18.82 9.42
C CYS A 66 28.63 -17.72 9.32
N LEU A 67 27.39 -18.03 9.70
CA LEU A 67 26.26 -17.09 9.65
C LEU A 67 26.33 -16.09 10.79
N SER A 68 25.58 -14.99 10.69
CA SER A 68 25.41 -14.00 11.75
C SER A 68 24.28 -14.35 12.74
N THR A 69 23.50 -15.39 12.44
CA THR A 69 22.41 -15.87 13.29
C THR A 69 22.92 -16.78 14.41
N SER A 70 22.11 -16.93 15.46
CA SER A 70 22.38 -17.86 16.58
C SER A 70 21.07 -18.52 17.01
N THR A 71 20.90 -19.79 16.65
CA THR A 71 19.76 -20.63 17.03
C THR A 71 20.05 -21.55 18.22
N SER A 72 21.32 -21.68 18.60
CA SER A 72 21.75 -22.55 19.70
C SER A 72 21.50 -21.96 21.10
N GLN A 73 21.55 -22.81 22.14
CA GLN A 73 21.49 -22.36 23.54
C GLN A 73 22.72 -21.52 23.94
N ASP A 74 23.85 -21.73 23.26
CA ASP A 74 25.05 -20.91 23.43
C ASP A 74 24.88 -19.60 22.66
N LYS A 75 24.60 -18.51 23.39
CA LYS A 75 24.44 -17.16 22.81
C LYS A 75 25.73 -16.62 22.19
N LEU A 76 26.87 -17.24 22.49
CA LEU A 76 28.18 -16.92 21.93
C LEU A 76 28.59 -17.92 20.85
N ALA A 77 27.64 -18.69 20.32
CA ALA A 77 27.85 -19.46 19.11
C ALA A 77 27.21 -18.74 17.91
N PHE A 78 27.73 -19.02 16.72
CA PHE A 78 27.10 -18.63 15.46
C PHE A 78 26.64 -19.88 14.73
N ASP A 79 25.53 -19.78 14.00
CA ASP A 79 25.06 -20.87 13.17
C ASP A 79 26.01 -21.07 11.98
N VAL A 80 26.18 -22.32 11.56
CA VAL A 80 26.95 -22.65 10.37
C VAL A 80 25.99 -23.09 9.27
N GLY A 81 26.10 -22.48 8.11
CA GLY A 81 25.17 -22.70 7.01
C GLY A 81 25.80 -22.52 5.63
N LEU A 82 25.00 -22.76 4.60
CA LEU A 82 25.42 -22.62 3.21
C LEU A 82 24.95 -21.29 2.63
N GLN A 83 25.83 -20.57 1.94
CA GLN A 83 25.51 -19.30 1.26
C GLN A 83 25.91 -19.37 -0.22
N GLN A 84 25.12 -18.73 -1.09
CA GLN A 84 25.43 -18.67 -2.52
C GLN A 84 26.57 -17.69 -2.85
N ASN A 85 26.70 -16.61 -2.07
CA ASN A 85 27.73 -15.60 -2.28
C ASN A 85 29.09 -16.06 -1.75
N ALA A 86 30.09 -16.11 -2.63
CA ALA A 86 31.45 -16.55 -2.32
C ALA A 86 32.38 -15.41 -1.86
N GLU A 87 31.91 -14.16 -1.92
CA GLU A 87 32.73 -12.96 -1.77
C GLU A 87 32.92 -12.53 -0.32
N THR A 88 32.23 -13.16 0.63
CA THR A 88 32.30 -12.79 2.04
C THR A 88 33.46 -13.49 2.76
N GLU A 89 34.03 -12.82 3.76
CA GLU A 89 35.03 -13.42 4.68
C GLU A 89 34.46 -14.62 5.46
N ALA A 90 33.13 -14.65 5.62
CA ALA A 90 32.40 -15.71 6.33
C ALA A 90 32.52 -17.10 5.71
N CYS A 91 32.84 -17.19 4.41
CA CYS A 91 32.98 -18.46 3.67
C CYS A 91 34.38 -19.10 3.80
N TRP A 92 35.28 -18.49 4.57
CA TRP A 92 36.67 -18.93 4.70
C TRP A 92 36.95 -19.58 6.05
N TRP A 93 37.68 -20.70 6.00
CA TRP A 93 38.06 -21.49 7.17
C TRP A 93 39.56 -21.76 7.16
N THR A 94 40.26 -21.49 8.25
CA THR A 94 41.69 -21.82 8.41
C THR A 94 41.87 -23.21 8.99
N ILE A 95 42.89 -23.93 8.52
CA ILE A 95 43.19 -25.29 8.95
C ILE A 95 44.35 -25.32 9.93
N HIS A 96 44.11 -25.87 11.12
CA HIS A 96 45.12 -26.04 12.16
C HIS A 96 45.35 -27.52 12.49
N PRO A 97 46.58 -27.92 12.85
CA PRO A 97 46.87 -29.28 13.26
C PRO A 97 46.26 -29.58 14.63
N ALA A 98 45.65 -30.76 14.77
CA ALA A 98 45.02 -31.20 16.03
C ALA A 98 46.01 -31.42 17.18
N SER A 99 47.27 -31.75 16.87
CA SER A 99 48.31 -32.06 17.87
C SER A 99 49.67 -31.55 17.43
N LYS A 100 50.64 -31.58 18.35
CA LYS A 100 52.05 -31.21 18.07
C LYS A 100 52.78 -32.17 17.11
N GLN A 101 52.13 -33.21 16.60
CA GLN A 101 52.70 -34.14 15.60
C GLN A 101 52.83 -33.52 14.20
N ARG A 102 52.14 -32.39 13.94
CA ARG A 102 52.20 -31.62 12.70
C ARG A 102 52.39 -30.15 13.02
N SER A 103 53.07 -29.43 12.13
CA SER A 103 53.33 -28.00 12.27
C SER A 103 52.70 -27.18 11.14
N VAL A 104 52.45 -25.89 11.39
CA VAL A 104 52.00 -24.94 10.36
C VAL A 104 53.01 -24.91 9.20
N GLY A 105 52.52 -24.94 7.96
CA GLY A 105 53.33 -25.03 6.75
C GLY A 105 53.62 -26.46 6.26
N GLU A 106 53.33 -27.49 7.05
CA GLU A 106 53.41 -28.89 6.59
C GLU A 106 52.23 -29.26 5.69
N LYS A 107 52.42 -30.27 4.82
CA LYS A 107 51.37 -30.79 3.94
C LYS A 107 50.33 -31.59 4.73
N VAL A 108 49.06 -31.27 4.53
CA VAL A 108 47.94 -32.05 5.08
C VAL A 108 47.87 -33.41 4.38
N ARG A 109 47.87 -34.51 5.15
CA ARG A 109 47.79 -35.87 4.62
C ARG A 109 46.37 -36.42 4.74
N ILE A 110 46.04 -37.40 3.89
CA ILE A 110 44.78 -38.13 3.98
C ILE A 110 44.70 -38.83 5.35
N GLY A 111 43.59 -38.62 6.07
CA GLY A 111 43.38 -39.19 7.40
C GLY A 111 44.03 -38.41 8.55
N ASP A 112 44.65 -37.25 8.30
CA ASP A 112 45.04 -36.35 9.38
C ASP A 112 43.78 -35.75 10.06
N ASP A 113 43.85 -35.53 11.37
CA ASP A 113 42.83 -34.81 12.14
C ASP A 113 43.06 -33.30 12.11
N LEU A 114 42.01 -32.57 11.73
CA LEU A 114 42.04 -31.13 11.48
C LEU A 114 41.19 -30.37 12.49
N ILE A 115 41.62 -29.15 12.78
CA ILE A 115 40.82 -28.13 13.47
C ILE A 115 40.50 -27.04 12.43
N LEU A 116 39.21 -26.73 12.26
CA LEU A 116 38.74 -25.68 11.36
C LEU A 116 38.32 -24.45 12.16
N VAL A 117 38.86 -23.29 11.80
CA VAL A 117 38.58 -22.00 12.45
C VAL A 117 38.04 -21.01 11.42
N SER A 118 36.87 -20.43 11.68
CA SER A 118 36.27 -19.41 10.83
C SER A 118 37.16 -18.17 10.77
N VAL A 119 37.38 -17.62 9.57
CA VAL A 119 38.18 -16.39 9.39
C VAL A 119 37.44 -15.15 9.92
N SER A 120 36.12 -15.07 9.70
CA SER A 120 35.33 -13.89 10.07
C SER A 120 35.04 -13.78 11.57
N SER A 121 34.85 -14.92 12.24
CA SER A 121 34.44 -14.96 13.66
C SER A 121 35.52 -15.45 14.61
N GLU A 122 36.61 -15.98 14.09
CA GLU A 122 37.69 -16.63 14.85
C GLU A 122 37.20 -17.78 15.75
N ARG A 123 36.04 -18.39 15.42
CA ARG A 123 35.44 -19.50 16.16
C ARG A 123 35.72 -20.84 15.49
N TYR A 124 35.78 -21.90 16.30
CA TYR A 124 35.97 -23.27 15.84
C TYR A 124 34.69 -23.85 15.28
N LEU A 125 34.81 -24.63 14.21
CA LEU A 125 33.71 -25.46 13.72
C LEU A 125 33.45 -26.59 14.73
N HIS A 126 32.35 -26.48 15.47
CA HIS A 126 32.04 -27.30 16.63
C HIS A 126 30.78 -28.12 16.42
N VAL A 127 30.82 -29.39 16.85
CA VAL A 127 29.63 -30.25 16.94
C VAL A 127 29.16 -30.27 18.38
N TYR A 128 27.93 -29.82 18.62
CA TYR A 128 27.30 -29.81 19.96
C TYR A 128 26.20 -30.87 20.02
N GLY A 129 25.94 -31.44 21.21
CA GLY A 129 24.88 -32.41 21.49
C GLY A 129 25.37 -33.71 22.16
N GLU A 130 24.52 -34.31 23.01
CA GLU A 130 24.85 -35.53 23.77
C GLU A 130 24.47 -36.83 23.02
N VAL A 131 23.57 -36.75 22.03
CA VAL A 131 23.03 -37.90 21.27
C VAL A 131 23.01 -37.55 19.79
N ILE A 132 23.35 -38.50 18.91
CA ILE A 132 23.44 -38.30 17.44
C ILE A 132 22.18 -37.63 16.84
N SER A 133 21.00 -37.82 17.43
CA SER A 133 19.73 -37.22 16.99
C SER A 133 19.52 -35.75 17.41
N SER A 134 20.30 -35.23 18.35
CA SER A 134 20.27 -33.83 18.80
C SER A 134 21.56 -33.08 18.49
N ASN A 135 22.46 -33.68 17.71
CA ASN A 135 23.74 -33.08 17.36
C ASN A 135 23.57 -32.03 16.25
N GLY A 136 24.02 -30.80 16.49
CA GLY A 136 24.09 -29.75 15.48
C GLY A 136 25.53 -29.26 15.26
N VAL A 137 25.74 -28.43 14.23
CA VAL A 137 27.04 -27.84 13.91
C VAL A 137 26.95 -26.32 14.05
N ILE A 138 27.82 -25.74 14.88
CA ILE A 138 27.91 -24.30 15.16
C ILE A 138 29.36 -23.85 15.11
N ALA A 139 29.57 -22.54 15.00
CA ALA A 139 30.86 -21.91 15.24
C ALA A 139 30.92 -21.42 16.70
N SER A 140 31.71 -22.08 17.55
CA SER A 140 31.84 -21.78 18.98
C SER A 140 33.32 -21.79 19.44
N PHE A 141 33.59 -21.49 20.71
CA PHE A 141 34.94 -21.52 21.29
C PHE A 141 35.45 -22.93 21.60
N GLN A 142 34.62 -23.96 21.45
CA GLN A 142 34.99 -25.35 21.69
C GLN A 142 35.57 -26.00 20.44
N GLN A 143 36.72 -26.67 20.58
CA GLN A 143 37.38 -27.37 19.48
C GLN A 143 36.71 -28.71 19.18
N THR A 144 36.61 -29.06 17.90
CA THR A 144 36.20 -30.40 17.44
C THR A 144 37.21 -30.90 16.42
N LEU A 145 37.53 -32.20 16.50
CA LEU A 145 38.44 -32.87 15.57
C LEU A 145 37.67 -33.31 14.33
N TRP A 146 38.13 -32.88 13.16
CA TRP A 146 37.54 -33.20 11.86
C TRP A 146 38.51 -34.03 11.01
N THR A 147 38.08 -35.20 10.56
CA THR A 147 38.89 -36.06 9.68
C THR A 147 38.38 -35.96 8.24
N VAL A 148 39.28 -35.67 7.29
CA VAL A 148 38.93 -35.58 5.86
C VAL A 148 39.02 -36.95 5.20
N LEU A 149 37.90 -37.40 4.63
CA LEU A 149 37.83 -38.64 3.84
C LEU A 149 37.88 -38.33 2.34
N PRO A 150 38.78 -38.96 1.56
CA PRO A 150 38.83 -38.76 0.13
C PRO A 150 37.64 -39.46 -0.54
N VAL A 151 36.80 -38.68 -1.22
CA VAL A 151 35.62 -39.18 -1.95
C VAL A 151 35.91 -39.36 -3.44
N SER A 152 36.62 -38.40 -4.05
CA SER A 152 36.98 -38.41 -5.48
C SER A 152 38.17 -37.48 -5.72
N SER A 153 38.77 -37.56 -6.91
CA SER A 153 39.79 -36.61 -7.39
C SER A 153 39.23 -35.76 -8.54
N GLY A 154 39.17 -34.44 -8.34
CA GLY A 154 38.64 -33.51 -9.35
C GLY A 154 39.41 -33.51 -10.67
N ALA A 155 40.75 -33.62 -10.60
CA ALA A 155 41.62 -33.65 -11.78
C ALA A 155 41.36 -34.87 -12.67
N ILE A 156 41.15 -36.04 -12.05
CA ILE A 156 40.89 -37.29 -12.75
C ILE A 156 39.48 -37.23 -13.35
N ARG A 157 38.49 -36.81 -12.55
CA ARG A 157 37.08 -36.69 -12.96
C ARG A 157 36.88 -35.77 -14.16
N GLN A 158 37.61 -34.66 -14.26
CA GLN A 158 37.56 -33.75 -15.41
C GLN A 158 38.12 -34.39 -16.69
N LYS A 159 39.17 -35.22 -16.58
CA LYS A 159 39.78 -35.89 -17.73
C LYS A 159 39.01 -37.14 -18.17
N SER A 160 38.23 -37.76 -17.27
CA SER A 160 37.52 -39.01 -17.49
C SER A 160 36.01 -38.85 -17.57
N MET A 161 35.51 -37.78 -18.22
CA MET A 161 34.06 -37.51 -18.30
C MET A 161 33.26 -38.58 -19.06
N HIS A 162 33.91 -39.34 -19.94
CA HIS A 162 33.32 -40.45 -20.71
C HIS A 162 33.19 -41.75 -19.91
N MET A 163 33.74 -41.81 -18.70
CA MET A 163 33.65 -42.97 -17.80
C MET A 163 32.50 -42.83 -16.81
N VAL A 164 32.00 -43.96 -16.31
CA VAL A 164 31.04 -44.02 -15.20
C VAL A 164 31.78 -43.90 -13.88
N LEU A 165 31.36 -42.97 -13.03
CA LEU A 165 31.90 -42.77 -11.69
C LEU A 165 30.84 -42.99 -10.63
N GLY A 166 31.26 -43.40 -9.43
CA GLY A 166 30.38 -43.46 -8.27
C GLY A 166 29.71 -42.11 -7.97
N GLY A 167 28.43 -42.17 -7.65
CA GLY A 167 27.57 -41.01 -7.42
C GLY A 167 27.06 -40.33 -8.69
N ASP A 168 27.41 -40.82 -9.89
CA ASP A 168 26.80 -40.33 -11.13
C ASP A 168 25.31 -40.70 -11.19
N VAL A 169 24.53 -39.85 -11.84
CA VAL A 169 23.13 -40.14 -12.17
C VAL A 169 23.07 -40.56 -13.63
N VAL A 170 22.51 -41.74 -13.85
CA VAL A 170 22.47 -42.41 -15.14
C VAL A 170 21.05 -42.90 -15.46
N ARG A 171 20.80 -43.07 -16.75
CA ARG A 171 19.70 -43.87 -17.27
C ARG A 171 20.26 -45.23 -17.67
N LEU A 172 19.53 -46.29 -17.32
CA LEU A 172 19.85 -47.64 -17.71
C LEU A 172 18.95 -48.01 -18.89
N PHE A 173 19.55 -48.22 -20.06
CA PHE A 173 18.84 -48.64 -21.26
C PHE A 173 19.05 -50.12 -21.54
N HIS A 174 17.95 -50.83 -21.73
CA HIS A 174 17.89 -52.20 -22.22
C HIS A 174 17.35 -52.14 -23.66
N GLY A 175 18.26 -52.24 -24.64
CA GLY A 175 17.93 -51.87 -26.03
C GLY A 175 17.45 -50.41 -26.10
N ASP A 176 16.25 -50.18 -26.63
CA ASP A 176 15.60 -48.86 -26.72
C ASP A 176 14.71 -48.54 -25.49
N GLU A 177 14.63 -49.44 -24.52
CA GLU A 177 13.75 -49.33 -23.35
C GLU A 177 14.52 -48.79 -22.14
N SER A 178 13.90 -47.90 -21.37
CA SER A 178 14.51 -47.33 -20.16
C SER A 178 13.97 -47.97 -18.89
N LEU A 179 14.86 -48.30 -17.94
CA LEU A 179 14.48 -48.81 -16.62
C LEU A 179 13.86 -47.68 -15.78
N THR A 180 12.61 -47.84 -15.36
CA THR A 180 11.85 -46.81 -14.67
C THR A 180 11.11 -47.34 -13.44
N ALA A 181 10.90 -46.48 -12.43
CA ALA A 181 9.95 -46.78 -11.36
C ALA A 181 8.51 -46.50 -11.84
N ALA A 182 7.55 -47.34 -11.43
CA ALA A 182 6.12 -47.17 -11.73
C ALA A 182 5.55 -45.88 -11.12
N CYS A 183 4.60 -45.24 -11.81
CA CYS A 183 4.00 -43.99 -11.39
C CYS A 183 3.02 -44.19 -10.22
N ALA A 184 3.04 -43.28 -9.23
CA ALA A 184 2.16 -43.35 -8.07
C ALA A 184 0.66 -43.25 -8.43
N THR A 185 0.31 -42.59 -9.54
CA THR A 185 -1.08 -42.41 -9.99
C THR A 185 -1.71 -43.67 -10.59
N GLU A 186 -0.92 -44.63 -11.08
CA GLU A 186 -1.44 -45.88 -11.66
C GLU A 186 -1.72 -46.96 -10.59
N SER A 187 -1.25 -46.74 -9.36
CA SER A 187 -1.36 -47.71 -8.25
C SER A 187 -2.77 -47.79 -7.66
N GLU A 188 -3.55 -46.71 -7.71
CA GLU A 188 -4.91 -46.66 -7.16
C GLU A 188 -5.92 -47.40 -8.05
N GLU A 189 -5.73 -47.44 -9.37
CA GLU A 189 -6.62 -48.19 -10.27
C GLU A 189 -6.42 -49.71 -10.14
N PHE A 190 -5.20 -50.19 -9.88
CA PHE A 190 -4.90 -51.62 -9.75
C PHE A 190 -5.49 -52.27 -8.49
N SER A 191 -5.71 -51.49 -7.43
CA SER A 191 -6.31 -51.97 -6.18
C SER A 191 -7.83 -52.23 -6.31
N SER A 192 -8.46 -51.70 -7.36
CA SER A 192 -9.90 -51.79 -7.58
C SER A 192 -10.34 -52.94 -8.49
N SER A 193 -9.40 -53.61 -9.18
CA SER A 193 -9.71 -54.61 -10.22
C SER A 193 -9.61 -56.08 -9.78
N VAL A 194 -9.09 -56.36 -8.58
CA VAL A 194 -8.93 -57.76 -8.07
C VAL A 194 -10.19 -58.28 -7.34
N ALA A 195 -11.23 -57.45 -7.16
CA ALA A 195 -12.47 -57.85 -6.49
C ALA A 195 -13.64 -58.12 -7.45
N MET A 196 -13.41 -58.68 -8.64
CA MET A 196 -14.51 -59.17 -9.50
C MET A 196 -14.16 -60.43 -10.29
N THR A 197 -14.18 -61.57 -9.61
CA THR A 197 -14.71 -62.82 -10.19
C THR A 197 -15.14 -63.72 -9.04
N MET A 198 -16.46 -63.87 -8.89
CA MET A 198 -17.20 -65.04 -8.36
C MET A 198 -18.54 -64.54 -7.81
N ASN A 199 -19.60 -64.66 -8.61
CA ASN A 199 -20.91 -65.19 -8.25
C ASN A 199 -22.00 -64.60 -9.15
N GLY A 200 -22.52 -65.43 -10.07
CA GLY A 200 -23.84 -65.24 -10.62
C GLY A 200 -24.87 -65.87 -9.69
N SER A 201 -25.88 -65.11 -9.24
CA SER A 201 -27.26 -65.57 -9.00
C SER A 201 -28.17 -64.39 -8.59
N ALA A 202 -29.47 -64.60 -8.80
CA ALA A 202 -30.59 -63.66 -8.93
C ALA A 202 -31.01 -62.88 -7.65
N PRO A 203 -31.93 -61.88 -7.75
CA PRO A 203 -32.15 -60.85 -6.72
C PRO A 203 -33.31 -61.15 -5.76
N GLY A 204 -33.17 -60.70 -4.51
CA GLY A 204 -34.29 -60.48 -3.59
C GLY A 204 -33.97 -60.72 -2.12
N SER A 205 -33.83 -59.65 -1.32
CA SER A 205 -34.17 -59.52 0.13
C SER A 205 -33.62 -58.21 0.73
N PRO A 206 -34.27 -57.58 1.74
CA PRO A 206 -34.00 -56.21 2.21
C PRO A 206 -32.84 -56.13 3.24
N PRO A 207 -32.36 -54.92 3.61
CA PRO A 207 -31.02 -54.74 4.15
C PRO A 207 -30.98 -55.03 5.66
N ASN A 208 -30.04 -55.87 6.09
CA ASN A 208 -29.67 -55.99 7.49
C ASN A 208 -28.41 -55.17 7.76
N LYS A 209 -28.53 -54.20 8.68
CA LYS A 209 -27.44 -53.42 9.25
C LYS A 209 -26.42 -54.37 9.89
N ILE A 210 -25.23 -54.47 9.30
CA ILE A 210 -24.04 -54.93 10.01
C ILE A 210 -23.08 -53.76 10.10
N GLN A 211 -22.89 -53.37 11.35
CA GLN A 211 -21.99 -52.38 11.90
C GLN A 211 -20.56 -52.69 11.44
N ARG A 212 -20.04 -51.94 10.44
CA ARG A 212 -18.61 -51.90 10.16
C ARG A 212 -17.95 -51.16 11.32
N SER A 213 -17.32 -51.94 12.20
CA SER A 213 -16.30 -51.47 13.11
C SER A 213 -15.27 -50.65 12.35
N SER A 214 -15.05 -49.44 12.85
CA SER A 214 -13.96 -48.54 12.52
C SER A 214 -12.62 -49.28 12.53
N ILE A 215 -12.13 -49.67 11.36
CA ILE A 215 -10.69 -49.79 11.15
C ILE A 215 -10.26 -48.38 10.75
N VAL A 216 -9.72 -47.68 11.74
CA VAL A 216 -8.98 -46.45 11.57
C VAL A 216 -7.89 -46.74 10.54
N ASN A 217 -7.94 -46.08 9.38
CA ASN A 217 -6.85 -46.10 8.40
C ASN A 217 -5.62 -45.44 9.03
N SER A 218 -4.76 -46.26 9.64
CA SER A 218 -3.46 -45.88 10.19
C SER A 218 -2.30 -46.14 9.20
N ASP A 219 -2.58 -46.39 7.92
CA ASP A 219 -1.62 -47.01 6.98
C ASP A 219 -1.09 -46.08 5.88
N LEU A 220 -0.97 -44.76 6.12
CA LEU A 220 -0.34 -43.83 5.15
C LEU A 220 1.15 -43.56 5.41
N LEU A 221 1.77 -44.25 6.37
CA LEU A 221 3.22 -44.15 6.64
C LEU A 221 3.98 -45.46 6.40
N SER A 222 3.34 -46.51 5.89
CA SER A 222 4.01 -47.77 5.49
C SER A 222 3.99 -47.99 3.97
N GLY A 223 5.09 -47.63 3.32
CA GLY A 223 5.67 -48.37 2.20
C GLY A 223 4.78 -48.80 1.03
N SER A 224 4.29 -47.88 0.18
CA SER A 224 3.97 -48.28 -1.21
C SER A 224 5.29 -48.62 -1.91
N ARG A 225 5.56 -49.91 -2.11
CA ARG A 225 6.69 -50.38 -2.89
C ARG A 225 6.31 -50.23 -4.36
N HIS A 226 7.05 -49.43 -5.12
CA HIS A 226 6.77 -49.31 -6.56
C HIS A 226 7.46 -50.45 -7.29
N ALA A 227 6.72 -51.09 -8.20
CA ALA A 227 7.27 -52.00 -9.19
C ALA A 227 8.22 -51.23 -10.13
N VAL A 228 9.19 -51.95 -10.68
CA VAL A 228 10.15 -51.42 -11.65
C VAL A 228 9.82 -51.97 -13.03
N MET A 229 9.73 -51.09 -14.01
CA MET A 229 9.24 -51.39 -15.37
C MET A 229 10.29 -50.98 -16.41
N TYR A 230 10.14 -51.53 -17.62
CA TYR A 230 10.84 -51.06 -18.82
C TYR A 230 9.83 -50.34 -19.71
N GLU A 231 10.11 -49.08 -20.06
CA GLU A 231 9.23 -48.25 -20.88
C GLU A 231 9.98 -47.58 -22.03
N ILE A 232 9.32 -47.50 -23.19
CA ILE A 232 9.80 -46.86 -24.42
C ILE A 232 9.25 -45.43 -24.52
N GLY A 233 9.99 -44.54 -25.18
CA GLY A 233 9.48 -43.22 -25.60
C GLY A 233 9.68 -42.13 -24.56
N ALA A 234 8.61 -41.40 -24.18
CA ALA A 234 8.67 -40.18 -23.37
C ALA A 234 9.26 -40.36 -21.95
N VAL A 235 9.38 -41.60 -21.48
CA VAL A 235 9.99 -41.92 -20.17
C VAL A 235 11.52 -41.79 -20.20
N SER A 236 12.13 -41.94 -21.37
CA SER A 236 13.56 -41.74 -21.58
C SER A 236 14.02 -40.30 -21.31
N THR A 237 13.10 -39.34 -21.36
CA THR A 237 13.32 -37.92 -21.02
C THR A 237 12.64 -37.49 -19.72
N SER A 238 12.04 -38.44 -18.99
CA SER A 238 11.38 -38.20 -17.71
C SER A 238 12.34 -38.34 -16.53
N ALA A 239 11.94 -37.82 -15.36
CA ALA A 239 12.71 -37.91 -14.12
C ALA A 239 12.62 -39.31 -13.47
N ARG A 240 11.53 -40.06 -13.71
CA ARG A 240 11.32 -41.45 -13.21
C ARG A 240 12.28 -42.52 -13.75
N SER A 241 13.07 -42.21 -14.78
CA SER A 241 14.11 -43.11 -15.32
C SER A 241 15.51 -42.81 -14.76
N LEU A 242 15.65 -41.86 -13.83
CA LEU A 242 16.93 -41.43 -13.28
C LEU A 242 17.34 -42.28 -12.07
N TRP A 243 18.51 -42.93 -12.19
CA TRP A 243 19.10 -43.74 -11.14
C TRP A 243 20.49 -43.23 -10.79
N ARG A 244 20.76 -43.07 -9.50
CA ARG A 244 22.10 -42.78 -8.97
C ARG A 244 22.81 -44.08 -8.68
N ILE A 245 24.00 -44.26 -9.26
CA ILE A 245 24.83 -45.43 -9.05
C ILE A 245 25.82 -45.18 -7.91
N GLU A 246 25.70 -45.92 -6.81
CA GLU A 246 26.48 -45.69 -5.59
C GLU A 246 27.38 -46.90 -5.31
N HIS A 247 28.63 -46.69 -4.91
CA HIS A 247 29.48 -47.75 -4.37
C HIS A 247 29.02 -48.14 -2.96
N LYS A 248 29.25 -49.40 -2.58
CA LYS A 248 29.15 -49.83 -1.17
C LYS A 248 30.21 -49.16 -0.26
N LYS A 249 31.38 -48.84 -0.82
CA LYS A 249 32.52 -48.22 -0.12
C LYS A 249 32.23 -46.77 0.24
N THR A 250 32.67 -46.32 1.43
CA THR A 250 32.56 -44.93 1.89
C THR A 250 33.76 -44.07 1.49
N LYS A 251 34.98 -44.61 1.62
CA LYS A 251 36.19 -44.02 1.04
C LYS A 251 36.20 -44.27 -0.47
N TRP A 252 36.60 -43.26 -1.25
CA TRP A 252 36.62 -43.32 -2.71
C TRP A 252 35.26 -43.70 -3.33
N SER A 253 34.16 -43.34 -2.66
CA SER A 253 32.79 -43.69 -3.07
C SER A 253 32.38 -43.10 -4.42
N ALA A 254 33.15 -42.14 -4.95
CA ALA A 254 32.99 -41.56 -6.28
C ALA A 254 34.22 -41.83 -7.18
N GLY A 255 34.83 -43.01 -7.02
CA GLY A 255 35.82 -43.60 -7.91
C GLY A 255 35.21 -44.27 -9.14
N PHE A 256 36.03 -44.96 -9.91
CA PHE A 256 35.63 -45.78 -11.06
C PHE A 256 35.05 -47.12 -10.63
N PHE A 257 34.15 -47.65 -11.45
CA PHE A 257 33.66 -49.02 -11.32
C PHE A 257 34.53 -49.98 -12.14
N SER A 258 35.06 -50.99 -11.48
CA SER A 258 35.67 -52.16 -12.11
C SER A 258 34.68 -53.32 -12.22
N TRP A 259 34.95 -54.30 -13.08
CA TRP A 259 34.15 -55.53 -13.12
C TRP A 259 34.14 -56.23 -11.76
N GLY A 260 32.95 -56.66 -11.31
CA GLY A 260 32.74 -57.22 -9.98
C GLY A 260 32.51 -56.18 -8.89
N SER A 261 32.49 -54.88 -9.19
CA SER A 261 32.15 -53.85 -8.21
C SER A 261 30.74 -54.05 -7.64
N GLU A 262 30.63 -54.03 -6.31
CA GLU A 262 29.37 -53.99 -5.59
C GLU A 262 28.77 -52.57 -5.60
N ILE A 263 27.59 -52.44 -6.21
CA ILE A 263 26.86 -51.19 -6.39
C ILE A 263 25.47 -51.23 -5.76
N ARG A 264 24.95 -50.04 -5.47
CA ARG A 264 23.53 -49.80 -5.20
C ARG A 264 22.98 -48.84 -6.23
N LEU A 265 21.74 -49.09 -6.67
CA LEU A 265 21.01 -48.18 -7.54
C LEU A 265 19.95 -47.46 -6.72
N ARG A 266 20.02 -46.14 -6.68
CA ARG A 266 19.08 -45.30 -5.94
C ARG A 266 18.26 -44.45 -6.90
N HIS A 267 16.95 -44.58 -6.85
CA HIS A 267 16.03 -43.78 -7.64
C HIS A 267 16.06 -42.31 -7.18
N VAL A 268 16.25 -41.37 -8.10
CA VAL A 268 16.55 -39.97 -7.73
C VAL A 268 15.32 -39.24 -7.17
N THR A 269 14.15 -39.34 -7.82
CA THR A 269 12.94 -38.58 -7.41
C THR A 269 12.30 -39.13 -6.13
N THR A 270 12.30 -40.45 -5.93
CA THR A 270 11.73 -41.06 -4.70
C THR A 270 12.76 -41.26 -3.59
N GLY A 271 14.05 -41.29 -3.93
CA GLY A 271 15.13 -41.53 -2.98
C GLY A 271 15.26 -42.97 -2.47
N ARG A 272 14.49 -43.90 -3.05
CA ARG A 272 14.44 -45.33 -2.71
C ARG A 272 15.50 -46.12 -3.46
N TYR A 273 15.83 -47.32 -2.98
CA TYR A 273 16.84 -48.18 -3.57
C TYR A 273 16.21 -49.31 -4.39
N LEU A 274 16.83 -49.68 -5.50
CA LEU A 274 16.49 -50.90 -6.22
C LEU A 274 16.84 -52.11 -5.35
N GLY A 275 15.93 -53.04 -5.20
CA GLY A 275 16.22 -54.28 -4.48
C GLY A 275 15.12 -55.30 -4.56
N VAL A 276 15.31 -56.37 -3.80
CA VAL A 276 14.37 -57.49 -3.69
C VAL A 276 13.95 -57.72 -2.25
N LEU A 277 12.77 -58.32 -2.08
CA LEU A 277 12.29 -58.66 -0.75
C LEU A 277 13.09 -59.83 -0.18
N PRO A 278 13.59 -59.73 1.07
CA PRO A 278 14.36 -60.81 1.69
C PRO A 278 13.61 -62.16 1.76
N SER A 279 12.28 -62.13 1.80
CA SER A 279 11.41 -63.31 1.80
C SER A 279 11.40 -64.05 0.45
N GLU A 280 11.62 -63.35 -0.65
CA GLU A 280 11.57 -63.90 -2.01
C GLU A 280 12.96 -64.27 -2.55
N ALA A 281 14.02 -63.66 -1.99
CA ALA A 281 15.41 -63.87 -2.41
C ALA A 281 15.89 -65.34 -2.29
N ASN A 282 15.25 -66.15 -1.44
CA ASN A 282 15.58 -67.56 -1.18
C ASN A 282 14.61 -68.57 -1.84
N GLY A 283 13.55 -68.13 -2.54
CA GLY A 283 12.59 -69.02 -3.20
C GLY A 283 13.14 -69.62 -4.50
N SER A 284 12.53 -70.68 -5.06
CA SER A 284 12.99 -71.31 -6.32
C SER A 284 12.43 -70.69 -7.61
N GLY A 285 11.53 -69.70 -7.51
CA GLY A 285 10.89 -69.00 -8.64
C GLY A 285 11.54 -67.64 -8.99
N HIS A 286 10.92 -66.86 -9.88
CA HIS A 286 11.32 -65.48 -10.20
C HIS A 286 11.20 -64.58 -8.96
N CYS A 287 12.10 -63.59 -8.80
CA CYS A 287 11.95 -62.56 -7.76
C CYS A 287 11.50 -61.24 -8.38
N ASP A 288 10.50 -60.62 -7.79
CA ASP A 288 10.09 -59.27 -8.18
C ASP A 288 11.12 -58.23 -7.73
N VAL A 289 11.40 -57.28 -8.62
CA VAL A 289 12.25 -56.13 -8.32
C VAL A 289 11.38 -54.95 -7.93
N VAL A 290 11.67 -54.38 -6.76
CA VAL A 290 10.88 -53.29 -6.16
C VAL A 290 11.77 -52.17 -5.64
N THR A 291 11.16 -51.01 -5.40
CA THR A 291 11.83 -49.89 -4.73
C THR A 291 11.71 -50.01 -3.20
N LEU A 292 12.85 -50.13 -2.53
CA LEU A 292 12.99 -50.27 -1.08
C LEU A 292 13.27 -48.92 -0.41
N SER A 293 12.69 -48.70 0.78
CA SER A 293 13.08 -47.56 1.62
C SER A 293 14.52 -47.70 2.12
N ALA A 294 15.12 -46.62 2.62
CA ALA A 294 16.47 -46.66 3.17
C ALA A 294 16.63 -47.68 4.31
N HIS A 295 15.60 -47.87 5.14
CA HIS A 295 15.64 -48.84 6.24
C HIS A 295 15.53 -50.29 5.78
N GLU A 296 14.86 -50.54 4.66
CA GLU A 296 14.70 -51.88 4.07
C GLU A 296 15.87 -52.28 3.16
N ALA A 297 16.62 -51.30 2.64
CA ALA A 297 17.75 -51.48 1.72
C ALA A 297 19.02 -52.03 2.38
N THR A 298 18.91 -53.22 2.98
CA THR A 298 20.04 -53.96 3.55
C THR A 298 21.04 -54.40 2.47
N ASN A 299 22.26 -54.77 2.88
CA ASN A 299 23.29 -55.25 1.96
C ASN A 299 22.83 -56.48 1.15
N ALA A 300 22.07 -57.37 1.79
CA ALA A 300 21.60 -58.60 1.14
C ALA A 300 20.45 -58.35 0.14
N ALA A 301 19.78 -57.21 0.21
CA ALA A 301 18.57 -56.92 -0.58
C ALA A 301 18.82 -55.97 -1.76
N SER A 302 19.85 -55.11 -1.69
CA SER A 302 20.01 -53.96 -2.59
C SER A 302 21.34 -53.88 -3.34
N ILE A 303 22.25 -54.85 -3.13
CA ILE A 303 23.58 -54.85 -3.76
C ILE A 303 23.54 -55.64 -5.06
N PHE A 304 23.98 -55.00 -6.13
CA PHE A 304 24.18 -55.59 -7.45
C PHE A 304 25.67 -55.58 -7.81
N LEU A 305 26.09 -56.57 -8.58
CA LEU A 305 27.43 -56.72 -9.14
C LEU A 305 27.38 -56.40 -10.62
N ILE A 306 28.35 -55.62 -11.09
CA ILE A 306 28.51 -55.32 -12.50
C ILE A 306 29.36 -56.40 -13.16
N ARG A 307 28.83 -57.08 -14.19
CA ARG A 307 29.49 -58.21 -14.85
C ARG A 307 29.62 -58.01 -16.38
N PRO A 308 30.73 -58.42 -16.99
CA PRO A 308 30.92 -58.34 -18.44
C PRO A 308 30.26 -59.51 -19.18
N SER A 309 30.08 -60.66 -18.52
CA SER A 309 29.41 -61.84 -19.08
C SER A 309 28.74 -62.66 -17.97
N LYS A 310 27.86 -63.59 -18.37
CA LYS A 310 27.16 -64.52 -17.46
C LYS A 310 27.99 -65.75 -17.05
N ASP A 311 29.28 -65.80 -17.36
CA ASP A 311 30.15 -66.94 -17.06
C ASP A 311 30.67 -66.92 -15.61
N ASP A 312 30.21 -67.86 -14.77
CA ASP A 312 30.62 -67.98 -13.36
C ASP A 312 32.09 -68.40 -13.14
N LYS A 313 32.80 -68.81 -14.19
CA LYS A 313 34.17 -69.37 -14.09
C LYS A 313 35.27 -68.32 -13.85
N LYS A 314 34.97 -67.02 -13.99
CA LYS A 314 35.88 -65.92 -13.64
C LYS A 314 35.41 -65.24 -12.35
N ARG A 315 35.75 -65.81 -11.19
CA ARG A 315 35.77 -65.03 -9.94
C ARG A 315 36.99 -64.12 -9.99
N SER A 316 36.76 -62.82 -10.16
CA SER A 316 37.81 -61.81 -10.00
C SER A 316 38.19 -61.75 -8.52
N GLU A 317 39.48 -61.82 -8.20
CA GLU A 317 39.96 -61.60 -6.82
C GLU A 317 39.75 -60.13 -6.45
N GLU A 318 39.09 -59.86 -5.32
CA GLU A 318 38.91 -58.49 -4.82
C GLU A 318 40.22 -57.99 -4.21
N HIS A 319 40.90 -57.08 -4.91
CA HIS A 319 41.91 -56.24 -4.29
C HIS A 319 41.27 -54.93 -3.81
N GLU A 320 41.37 -54.64 -2.51
CA GLU A 320 41.05 -53.32 -1.99
C GLU A 320 42.08 -52.31 -2.51
N THR A 321 41.74 -51.61 -3.59
CA THR A 321 42.56 -50.56 -4.17
C THR A 321 42.36 -49.25 -3.41
N GLU A 322 43.43 -48.74 -2.78
CA GLU A 322 43.44 -47.36 -2.25
C GLU A 322 43.64 -46.37 -3.42
N GLY A 323 42.56 -45.77 -3.90
CA GLY A 323 42.60 -44.79 -4.99
C GLY A 323 41.30 -44.73 -5.80
N MET A 324 41.35 -44.13 -6.99
CA MET A 324 40.18 -44.01 -7.88
C MET A 324 39.73 -45.34 -8.49
N GLY A 325 40.49 -46.44 -8.38
CA GLY A 325 40.16 -47.73 -9.01
C GLY A 325 40.43 -47.76 -10.52
N GLU A 326 40.06 -48.87 -11.17
CA GLU A 326 40.23 -49.08 -12.60
C GLU A 326 38.97 -48.66 -13.39
N PRO A 327 39.11 -47.93 -14.51
CA PRO A 327 37.98 -47.42 -15.28
C PRO A 327 37.52 -48.45 -16.34
N ASP A 328 36.63 -49.38 -15.96
CA ASP A 328 36.13 -50.41 -16.88
C ASP A 328 34.85 -50.00 -17.64
N LEU A 329 34.05 -49.10 -17.08
CA LEU A 329 32.74 -48.72 -17.64
C LEU A 329 32.78 -47.37 -18.36
N ARG A 330 32.52 -47.39 -19.67
CA ARG A 330 32.30 -46.22 -20.53
C ARG A 330 30.82 -45.96 -20.73
N LEU A 331 30.45 -44.68 -20.64
CA LEU A 331 29.08 -44.23 -20.87
C LEU A 331 28.67 -44.46 -22.33
N GLY A 332 27.51 -45.09 -22.55
CA GLY A 332 26.94 -45.38 -23.87
C GLY A 332 27.65 -46.46 -24.69
N GLU A 333 28.91 -46.81 -24.39
CA GLU A 333 29.70 -47.80 -25.13
C GLU A 333 29.73 -49.17 -24.44
N THR A 334 29.92 -49.19 -23.12
CA THR A 334 30.05 -50.45 -22.38
C THR A 334 28.68 -51.03 -22.08
N LEU A 335 28.45 -52.26 -22.52
CA LEU A 335 27.28 -53.05 -22.16
C LEU A 335 27.62 -53.92 -20.94
N ALA A 336 26.77 -53.89 -19.94
CA ALA A 336 26.98 -54.62 -18.69
C ALA A 336 25.75 -55.42 -18.27
N TYR A 337 25.99 -56.56 -17.63
CA TYR A 337 24.97 -57.32 -16.92
C TYR A 337 24.95 -56.94 -15.44
N LEU A 338 23.77 -56.93 -14.84
CA LEU A 338 23.58 -56.71 -13.41
C LEU A 338 23.19 -58.02 -12.72
N GLN A 339 24.01 -58.46 -11.78
CA GLN A 339 23.78 -59.68 -11.00
C GLN A 339 23.54 -59.31 -9.53
N HIS A 340 22.46 -59.79 -8.92
CA HIS A 340 22.22 -59.55 -7.50
C HIS A 340 23.24 -60.32 -6.64
N ALA A 341 23.94 -59.62 -5.74
CA ALA A 341 25.12 -60.15 -5.05
C ALA A 341 24.80 -61.32 -4.11
N ALA A 342 23.67 -61.25 -3.39
CA ALA A 342 23.32 -62.27 -2.39
C ALA A 342 22.67 -63.52 -3.00
N SER A 343 21.84 -63.35 -4.03
CA SER A 343 21.12 -64.49 -4.66
C SER A 343 21.83 -65.04 -5.91
N GLY A 344 22.79 -64.32 -6.49
CA GLY A 344 23.48 -64.69 -7.72
C GLY A 344 22.63 -64.58 -8.99
N ARG A 345 21.40 -64.05 -8.90
CA ARG A 345 20.44 -63.97 -10.02
C ARG A 345 20.68 -62.76 -10.91
N TRP A 346 20.32 -62.89 -12.18
CA TRP A 346 20.48 -61.85 -13.20
C TRP A 346 19.24 -60.95 -13.26
N LEU A 347 19.46 -59.63 -13.32
CA LEU A 347 18.39 -58.67 -13.60
C LEU A 347 17.94 -58.82 -15.06
N SER A 348 16.66 -59.14 -15.22
CA SER A 348 16.01 -59.47 -16.50
C SER A 348 14.60 -58.82 -16.52
N TYR A 349 13.82 -59.14 -17.55
CA TYR A 349 12.43 -58.71 -17.68
C TYR A 349 11.44 -59.88 -17.72
N GLU A 350 10.18 -59.61 -17.37
CA GLU A 350 9.01 -60.44 -17.62
C GLU A 350 7.99 -59.62 -18.42
N ALA A 351 7.61 -60.11 -19.60
CA ALA A 351 6.68 -59.44 -20.50
C ALA A 351 5.24 -59.98 -20.32
N TYR A 352 4.26 -59.07 -20.24
CA TYR A 352 2.85 -59.42 -20.16
C TYR A 352 1.98 -58.42 -20.96
N GLU A 353 0.85 -58.89 -21.50
CA GLU A 353 -0.08 -58.02 -22.25
C GLU A 353 -1.10 -57.37 -21.31
N THR A 354 -1.19 -56.04 -21.31
CA THR A 354 -2.27 -55.28 -20.66
C THR A 354 -3.14 -54.55 -21.67
N ARG A 355 -4.41 -54.31 -21.32
CA ARG A 355 -5.33 -53.49 -22.13
C ARG A 355 -5.33 -52.07 -21.60
N LYS A 356 -4.73 -51.13 -22.34
CA LYS A 356 -4.77 -49.70 -22.02
C LYS A 356 -5.91 -48.98 -22.73
N ARG A 357 -6.61 -48.12 -22.00
CA ARG A 357 -7.77 -47.37 -22.50
C ARG A 357 -7.31 -46.43 -23.63
N GLY A 358 -7.90 -46.59 -24.82
CA GLY A 358 -7.60 -45.77 -26.01
C GLY A 358 -6.45 -46.26 -26.89
N VAL A 359 -5.61 -47.19 -26.42
CA VAL A 359 -4.42 -47.68 -27.17
C VAL A 359 -4.57 -49.15 -27.59
N GLY A 360 -5.37 -49.96 -26.85
CA GLY A 360 -5.58 -51.37 -27.16
C GLY A 360 -4.75 -52.29 -26.26
N ARG A 361 -4.34 -53.46 -26.78
CA ARG A 361 -3.42 -54.36 -26.06
C ARG A 361 -1.99 -53.85 -26.23
N VAL A 362 -1.30 -53.62 -25.11
CA VAL A 362 0.07 -53.13 -25.04
C VAL A 362 0.89 -54.15 -24.26
N GLU A 363 2.05 -54.50 -24.79
CA GLU A 363 3.03 -55.33 -24.10
C GLU A 363 3.78 -54.47 -23.08
N GLU A 364 3.75 -54.87 -21.82
CA GLU A 364 4.49 -54.23 -20.74
C GLU A 364 5.54 -55.20 -20.20
N LYS A 365 6.71 -54.65 -19.86
CA LYS A 365 7.83 -55.42 -19.33
C LYS A 365 8.14 -54.98 -17.90
N LYS A 366 8.04 -55.91 -16.96
CA LYS A 366 8.40 -55.71 -15.55
C LYS A 366 9.80 -56.23 -15.27
N ALA A 367 10.56 -55.54 -14.44
CA ALA A 367 11.88 -55.98 -14.03
C ALA A 367 11.80 -57.09 -12.97
N VAL A 368 12.52 -58.19 -13.21
CA VAL A 368 12.56 -59.39 -12.36
C VAL A 368 13.99 -59.92 -12.25
N LEU A 369 14.27 -60.72 -11.22
CA LEU A 369 15.52 -61.49 -11.14
C LEU A 369 15.31 -62.95 -11.55
N LEU A 370 16.08 -63.42 -12.53
CA LEU A 370 16.05 -64.79 -13.05
C LEU A 370 17.37 -65.53 -12.76
N ILE A 371 17.30 -66.86 -12.68
CA ILE A 371 18.49 -67.70 -12.39
C ILE A 371 19.47 -67.67 -13.57
N GLU A 372 18.97 -67.79 -14.81
CA GLU A 372 19.78 -67.74 -16.03
C GLU A 372 19.70 -66.38 -16.74
N GLY A 373 18.55 -65.69 -16.64
CA GLY A 373 18.23 -64.45 -17.35
C GLY A 373 18.20 -64.62 -18.89
N HIS A 374 17.68 -63.65 -19.61
CA HIS A 374 17.63 -63.68 -21.07
C HIS A 374 18.98 -63.29 -21.71
N MET A 375 19.17 -63.58 -23.01
CA MET A 375 20.44 -63.29 -23.69
C MET A 375 20.65 -61.79 -23.94
N ASP A 376 19.57 -61.04 -23.99
CA ASP A 376 19.48 -59.62 -24.30
C ASP A 376 19.50 -58.70 -23.06
N ASP A 377 19.72 -59.22 -21.85
CA ASP A 377 19.77 -58.49 -20.55
C ASP A 377 20.94 -57.46 -20.41
N LEU A 378 21.44 -56.93 -21.52
CA LEU A 378 22.53 -55.97 -21.56
C LEU A 378 22.01 -54.57 -21.24
N PHE A 379 22.69 -53.88 -20.32
CA PHE A 379 22.42 -52.50 -19.97
C PHE A 379 23.49 -51.59 -20.54
N SER A 380 23.07 -50.54 -21.25
CA SER A 380 23.93 -49.38 -21.54
C SER A 380 23.62 -48.26 -20.54
N LEU A 381 24.67 -47.63 -20.03
CA LEU A 381 24.56 -46.54 -19.05
C LEU A 381 24.77 -45.20 -19.76
N VAL A 382 23.77 -44.32 -19.71
CA VAL A 382 23.84 -42.97 -20.27
C VAL A 382 23.75 -41.95 -19.15
N ARG A 383 24.66 -40.97 -19.12
CA ARG A 383 24.67 -39.93 -18.09
C ARG A 383 23.50 -38.97 -18.29
N ALA A 384 22.79 -38.66 -17.21
CA ALA A 384 21.73 -37.65 -17.22
C ALA A 384 22.32 -36.23 -17.31
N GLN A 385 21.56 -35.30 -17.88
CA GLN A 385 22.00 -33.90 -17.94
C GLN A 385 21.96 -33.28 -16.54
N ASP A 386 22.89 -32.36 -16.24
CA ASP A 386 22.96 -31.70 -14.93
C ASP A 386 21.63 -31.03 -14.54
N GLU A 387 20.91 -30.48 -15.51
CA GLU A 387 19.61 -29.83 -15.28
C GLU A 387 18.51 -30.81 -14.88
N GLU A 388 18.50 -32.01 -15.46
CA GLU A 388 17.55 -33.06 -15.10
C GLU A 388 17.84 -33.57 -13.68
N ILE A 389 19.12 -33.71 -13.33
CA ILE A 389 19.56 -34.15 -12.00
C ILE A 389 19.15 -33.13 -10.93
N ARG A 390 19.37 -31.83 -11.20
CA ARG A 390 18.96 -30.74 -10.31
C ARG A 390 17.44 -30.74 -10.13
N SER A 391 16.70 -30.83 -11.22
CA SER A 391 15.23 -30.84 -11.21
C SER A 391 14.67 -32.04 -10.45
N ALA A 392 15.16 -33.25 -10.71
CA ALA A 392 14.72 -34.47 -10.02
C ALA A 392 15.01 -34.43 -8.51
N SER A 393 16.13 -33.83 -8.11
CA SER A 393 16.47 -33.62 -6.71
C SER A 393 15.55 -32.58 -6.06
N ALA A 394 15.22 -31.49 -6.77
CA ALA A 394 14.26 -30.48 -6.32
C ALA A 394 12.86 -31.07 -6.13
N ILE A 395 12.37 -31.86 -7.10
CA ILE A 395 11.08 -32.58 -7.04
C ILE A 395 11.01 -33.43 -5.77
N ARG A 396 12.05 -34.23 -5.50
CA ARG A 396 12.10 -35.05 -4.28
C ARG A 396 11.94 -34.23 -3.01
N ARG A 397 12.69 -33.13 -2.90
CA ARG A 397 12.70 -32.28 -1.70
C ARG A 397 11.36 -31.58 -1.52
N CYS A 398 10.83 -30.94 -2.57
CA CYS A 398 9.57 -30.22 -2.47
C CYS A 398 8.39 -31.14 -2.20
N THR A 399 8.32 -32.32 -2.84
CA THR A 399 7.28 -33.31 -2.57
C THR A 399 7.32 -33.78 -1.11
N SER A 400 8.50 -33.95 -0.52
CA SER A 400 8.64 -34.27 0.90
C SER A 400 8.12 -33.13 1.81
N VAL A 401 8.51 -31.88 1.53
CA VAL A 401 8.09 -30.71 2.32
C VAL A 401 6.57 -30.52 2.24
N PHE A 402 5.98 -30.57 1.04
CA PHE A 402 4.54 -30.42 0.86
C PHE A 402 3.75 -31.57 1.48
N ASN A 403 4.20 -32.82 1.37
CA ASN A 403 3.53 -33.94 2.02
C ASN A 403 3.55 -33.82 3.55
N ASN A 404 4.68 -33.40 4.12
CA ASN A 404 4.79 -33.13 5.56
C ASN A 404 3.85 -31.99 6.00
N PHE A 405 3.75 -30.94 5.18
CA PHE A 405 2.85 -29.83 5.43
C PHE A 405 1.38 -30.26 5.36
N ILE A 406 0.96 -30.95 4.29
CA ILE A 406 -0.40 -31.49 4.12
C ILE A 406 -0.76 -32.43 5.27
N HIS A 407 0.14 -33.33 5.68
CA HIS A 407 -0.10 -34.23 6.80
C HIS A 407 -0.36 -33.45 8.10
N THR A 408 0.40 -32.38 8.34
CA THR A 408 0.23 -31.55 9.53
C THR A 408 -1.06 -30.72 9.46
N LEU A 409 -1.43 -30.21 8.29
CA LEU A 409 -2.73 -29.55 8.09
C LEU A 409 -3.89 -30.54 8.33
N ASN A 410 -3.80 -31.78 7.85
CA ASN A 410 -4.78 -32.83 8.10
C ASN A 410 -4.96 -33.12 9.60
N TYR A 411 -3.87 -33.12 10.36
CA TYR A 411 -3.91 -33.26 11.80
C TYR A 411 -4.66 -32.10 12.47
N ILE A 412 -4.43 -30.86 12.02
CA ILE A 412 -5.10 -29.66 12.54
C ILE A 412 -6.58 -29.61 12.16
N SER A 413 -6.96 -30.02 10.94
CA SER A 413 -8.36 -30.01 10.50
C SER A 413 -9.23 -31.08 11.20
N SER A 414 -8.65 -32.02 11.96
CA SER A 414 -9.40 -33.13 12.56
C SER A 414 -10.19 -32.68 13.80
N PRO A 415 -11.52 -32.86 13.84
CA PRO A 415 -12.39 -32.29 14.88
C PRO A 415 -12.22 -32.89 16.29
N GLN A 416 -11.42 -33.94 16.48
CA GLN A 416 -11.21 -34.59 17.79
C GLN A 416 -10.17 -33.90 18.70
N ASN A 417 -9.40 -32.93 18.19
CA ASN A 417 -8.25 -32.36 18.92
C ASN A 417 -8.47 -30.93 19.46
N ILE A 418 -9.67 -30.35 19.28
CA ILE A 418 -9.97 -28.96 19.68
C ILE A 418 -10.29 -28.83 21.20
N THR A 419 -10.46 -29.93 21.94
CA THR A 419 -11.01 -29.91 23.31
C THR A 419 -10.03 -30.05 24.48
N LEU A 420 -8.71 -30.09 24.27
CA LEU A 420 -7.73 -30.22 25.37
C LEU A 420 -6.62 -29.14 25.30
N PRO A 421 -6.65 -28.11 26.17
CA PRO A 421 -5.65 -27.03 26.19
C PRO A 421 -4.26 -27.45 26.71
N SER A 422 -4.04 -28.71 27.11
CA SER A 422 -2.80 -29.18 27.73
C SER A 422 -1.82 -29.89 26.78
N GLN A 423 -2.10 -29.98 25.47
CA GLN A 423 -1.20 -30.59 24.47
C GLN A 423 -0.82 -29.67 23.29
N GLN A 424 -1.02 -28.35 23.40
CA GLN A 424 -0.61 -27.37 22.38
C GLN A 424 0.91 -27.30 22.15
N SER A 425 1.71 -27.95 23.00
CA SER A 425 3.18 -27.99 22.91
C SER A 425 3.74 -29.02 21.91
N GLN A 426 2.90 -29.74 21.14
CA GLN A 426 3.35 -30.82 20.25
C GLN A 426 2.84 -30.74 18.79
N CYS A 427 2.28 -29.61 18.34
CA CYS A 427 2.03 -29.40 16.92
C CYS A 427 3.28 -28.81 16.23
N ASN A 428 3.85 -29.48 15.23
CA ASN A 428 5.05 -29.00 14.53
C ASN A 428 4.91 -27.57 13.95
N LEU A 429 3.70 -27.09 13.65
CA LEU A 429 3.48 -25.69 13.25
C LEU A 429 3.73 -24.68 14.38
N SER A 430 3.45 -25.00 15.65
CA SER A 430 3.67 -24.07 16.77
C SER A 430 5.17 -23.83 17.03
N SER A 431 6.01 -24.82 16.72
CA SER A 431 7.47 -24.67 16.72
C SER A 431 7.98 -23.70 15.63
N GLY A 432 7.18 -23.39 14.60
CA GLY A 432 7.55 -22.52 13.49
C GLY A 432 8.51 -23.10 12.46
N HIS A 433 9.20 -24.20 12.77
CA HIS A 433 10.24 -24.77 11.92
C HIS A 433 9.69 -25.20 10.55
N LEU A 434 8.60 -25.98 10.55
CA LEU A 434 7.95 -26.46 9.32
C LEU A 434 7.41 -25.30 8.48
N LEU A 435 6.90 -24.23 9.12
CA LEU A 435 6.41 -23.06 8.40
C LEU A 435 7.55 -22.33 7.68
N GLY A 436 8.68 -22.13 8.36
CA GLY A 436 9.90 -21.60 7.74
C GLY A 436 10.43 -22.48 6.61
N GLU A 437 10.44 -23.81 6.78
CA GLU A 437 10.83 -24.75 5.73
C GLU A 437 9.93 -24.65 4.48
N VAL A 438 8.61 -24.54 4.67
CA VAL A 438 7.65 -24.42 3.56
C VAL A 438 7.83 -23.08 2.86
N THR A 439 7.93 -21.97 3.61
CA THR A 439 8.14 -20.64 3.02
C THR A 439 9.43 -20.59 2.20
N GLN A 440 10.55 -21.05 2.76
CA GLN A 440 11.83 -21.09 2.04
C GLN A 440 11.75 -21.99 0.80
N CYS A 441 11.09 -23.15 0.91
CA CYS A 441 10.89 -24.04 -0.24
C CYS A 441 10.10 -23.35 -1.36
N LEU A 442 9.07 -22.56 -1.03
CA LEU A 442 8.30 -21.80 -2.01
C LEU A 442 9.14 -20.70 -2.67
N GLU A 443 9.89 -19.92 -1.88
CA GLU A 443 10.79 -18.87 -2.40
C GLU A 443 11.83 -19.45 -3.35
N ASP A 444 12.53 -20.52 -2.92
CA ASP A 444 13.53 -21.21 -3.72
C ASP A 444 12.94 -21.74 -5.03
N LEU A 445 11.71 -22.28 -5.00
CA LEU A 445 11.04 -22.78 -6.20
C LEU A 445 10.58 -21.65 -7.13
N ILE A 446 10.09 -20.53 -6.57
CA ILE A 446 9.71 -19.35 -7.37
C ILE A 446 10.94 -18.80 -8.09
N GLU A 447 12.08 -18.70 -7.40
CA GLU A 447 13.34 -18.30 -8.00
C GLU A 447 13.83 -19.35 -9.01
N PHE A 448 13.70 -20.64 -8.70
CA PHE A 448 14.05 -21.72 -9.61
C PHE A 448 13.27 -21.63 -10.92
N PHE A 449 12.00 -21.20 -10.90
CA PHE A 449 11.18 -21.00 -12.09
C PHE A 449 11.12 -19.54 -12.59
N ALA A 450 12.03 -18.67 -12.14
CA ALA A 450 12.03 -17.28 -12.54
C ALA A 450 12.27 -17.11 -14.05
N GLN A 451 11.58 -16.13 -14.63
CA GLN A 451 11.76 -15.72 -16.02
C GLN A 451 13.12 -15.02 -16.18
N PRO A 452 13.82 -15.20 -17.31
CA PRO A 452 15.05 -14.48 -17.59
C PRO A 452 14.79 -12.98 -17.71
N HIS A 453 15.77 -12.18 -17.32
CA HIS A 453 15.61 -10.72 -17.28
C HIS A 453 15.46 -10.14 -18.71
N PRO A 454 14.55 -9.18 -18.95
CA PRO A 454 14.21 -8.71 -20.29
C PRO A 454 15.35 -7.97 -21.02
N HIS A 455 16.39 -7.55 -20.28
CA HIS A 455 17.56 -6.85 -20.82
C HIS A 455 18.76 -7.77 -21.10
N GLU A 456 18.60 -9.09 -20.98
CA GLU A 456 19.64 -10.04 -21.37
C GLU A 456 19.78 -10.18 -22.88
N GLU A 457 20.93 -10.67 -23.34
CA GLU A 457 21.15 -11.00 -24.75
C GLU A 457 20.16 -12.09 -25.21
N HIS A 458 19.59 -11.92 -26.41
CA HIS A 458 18.52 -12.77 -26.91
C HIS A 458 18.90 -14.26 -26.96
N GLU A 459 20.15 -14.59 -27.33
CA GLU A 459 20.62 -15.99 -27.37
C GLU A 459 20.65 -16.63 -25.97
N ILE A 460 21.17 -15.90 -24.98
CA ILE A 460 21.20 -16.33 -23.57
C ILE A 460 19.77 -16.48 -23.05
N GLN A 461 18.90 -15.52 -23.38
CA GLN A 461 17.49 -15.54 -22.98
C GLN A 461 16.76 -16.77 -23.54
N GLN A 462 16.91 -17.09 -24.83
CA GLN A 462 16.29 -18.27 -25.44
C GLN A 462 16.81 -19.58 -24.84
N SER A 463 18.11 -19.65 -24.54
CA SER A 463 18.71 -20.81 -23.87
C SER A 463 18.11 -21.02 -22.47
N LYS A 464 17.99 -19.95 -21.68
CA LYS A 464 17.35 -19.97 -20.35
C LYS A 464 15.87 -20.33 -20.42
N LEU A 465 15.12 -19.81 -21.40
CA LEU A 465 13.70 -20.17 -21.60
C LEU A 465 13.53 -21.64 -21.97
N THR A 466 14.43 -22.19 -22.79
CA THR A 466 14.42 -23.61 -23.15
C THR A 466 14.70 -24.48 -21.92
N ALA A 467 15.71 -24.12 -21.13
CA ALA A 467 15.99 -24.79 -19.86
C ALA A 467 14.81 -24.69 -18.87
N LEU A 468 14.18 -23.52 -18.76
CA LEU A 468 12.99 -23.31 -17.93
C LEU A 468 11.83 -24.22 -18.33
N ARG A 469 11.51 -24.32 -19.62
CA ARG A 469 10.46 -25.22 -20.12
C ARG A 469 10.77 -26.69 -19.83
N ASN A 470 12.03 -27.11 -20.02
CA ASN A 470 12.45 -28.47 -19.69
C ASN A 470 12.24 -28.78 -18.21
N ARG A 471 12.60 -27.85 -17.31
CA ARG A 471 12.32 -27.99 -15.87
C ARG A 471 10.83 -28.09 -15.57
N GLN A 472 10.00 -27.22 -16.16
CA GLN A 472 8.55 -27.24 -15.98
C GLN A 472 7.94 -28.59 -16.43
N ASN A 473 8.38 -29.14 -17.57
CA ASN A 473 7.91 -30.43 -18.07
C ASN A 473 8.30 -31.60 -17.16
N LEU A 474 9.51 -31.59 -16.58
CA LEU A 474 9.93 -32.61 -15.61
C LEU A 474 9.04 -32.60 -14.36
N PHE A 475 8.71 -31.41 -13.86
CA PHE A 475 7.80 -31.26 -12.72
C PHE A 475 6.36 -31.68 -13.05
N GLN A 476 5.90 -31.38 -14.28
CA GLN A 476 4.59 -31.80 -14.77
C GLN A 476 4.48 -33.33 -14.85
N ASN A 477 5.50 -34.01 -15.39
CA ASN A 477 5.53 -35.47 -15.53
C ASN A 477 5.46 -36.21 -14.19
N GLU A 478 5.99 -35.61 -13.12
CA GLU A 478 5.90 -36.13 -11.75
C GLU A 478 4.62 -35.65 -11.02
N GLY A 479 3.69 -35.00 -11.71
CA GLY A 479 2.39 -34.61 -11.16
C GLY A 479 2.43 -33.41 -10.21
N MET A 480 3.49 -32.60 -10.23
CA MET A 480 3.71 -31.57 -9.21
C MET A 480 2.65 -30.45 -9.22
N ILE A 481 2.06 -30.12 -10.36
CA ILE A 481 0.93 -29.16 -10.41
C ILE A 481 -0.24 -29.67 -9.54
N GLY A 482 -0.55 -30.96 -9.60
CA GLY A 482 -1.58 -31.56 -8.75
C GLY A 482 -1.25 -31.50 -7.26
N HIS A 483 0.01 -31.74 -6.90
CA HIS A 483 0.49 -31.61 -5.52
C HIS A 483 0.40 -30.16 -5.00
N VAL A 484 0.75 -29.14 -5.80
CA VAL A 484 0.60 -27.72 -5.43
C VAL A 484 -0.88 -27.37 -5.26
N LEU A 485 -1.75 -27.78 -6.19
CA LEU A 485 -3.20 -27.55 -6.09
C LEU A 485 -3.79 -28.19 -4.83
N SER A 486 -3.42 -29.43 -4.52
CA SER A 486 -3.86 -30.11 -3.30
C SER A 486 -3.37 -29.39 -2.04
N THR A 487 -2.15 -28.85 -2.07
CA THR A 487 -1.60 -28.04 -0.97
C THR A 487 -2.41 -26.75 -0.77
N ILE A 488 -2.74 -26.04 -1.86
CA ILE A 488 -3.59 -24.83 -1.84
C ILE A 488 -4.96 -25.16 -1.28
N GLU A 489 -5.61 -26.21 -1.78
CA GLU A 489 -6.94 -26.62 -1.33
C GLU A 489 -6.94 -27.00 0.15
N LYS A 490 -5.92 -27.71 0.61
CA LYS A 490 -5.80 -28.08 2.01
C LYS A 490 -5.52 -26.87 2.91
N PHE A 491 -4.66 -25.96 2.49
CA PHE A 491 -4.35 -24.73 3.24
C PHE A 491 -5.57 -23.83 3.35
N THR A 492 -6.16 -23.46 2.22
CA THR A 492 -7.35 -22.58 2.14
C THR A 492 -8.62 -23.21 2.71
N GLY A 493 -8.72 -24.54 2.69
CA GLY A 493 -9.80 -25.28 3.33
C GLY A 493 -9.65 -25.39 4.85
N THR A 494 -8.42 -25.33 5.37
CA THR A 494 -8.14 -25.37 6.82
C THR A 494 -8.26 -23.98 7.44
N PHE A 495 -7.83 -22.94 6.73
CA PHE A 495 -7.81 -21.56 7.21
C PHE A 495 -8.53 -20.64 6.22
N GLN A 496 -9.70 -20.12 6.61
CA GLN A 496 -10.46 -19.17 5.80
C GLN A 496 -10.12 -17.73 6.16
N THR A 497 -9.73 -17.49 7.41
CA THR A 497 -9.37 -16.15 7.89
C THR A 497 -8.00 -16.15 8.56
N ARG A 498 -7.33 -15.00 8.52
CA ARG A 498 -6.06 -14.77 9.22
C ARG A 498 -6.14 -15.06 10.72
N ARG A 499 -7.32 -14.90 11.33
CA ARG A 499 -7.57 -15.18 12.75
C ARG A 499 -7.55 -16.68 13.07
N GLU A 500 -8.07 -17.53 12.19
CA GLU A 500 -8.01 -18.99 12.37
C GLU A 500 -6.57 -19.48 12.26
N PHE A 501 -5.79 -18.89 11.35
CA PHE A 501 -4.37 -19.17 11.21
C PHE A 501 -3.57 -18.76 12.45
N SER A 502 -3.83 -17.56 13.00
CA SER A 502 -3.14 -17.09 14.21
C SER A 502 -3.43 -17.96 15.45
N GLN A 503 -4.62 -18.57 15.53
CA GLN A 503 -4.96 -19.51 16.60
C GLN A 503 -4.16 -20.82 16.52
N ALA A 504 -3.75 -21.24 15.32
CA ALA A 504 -3.00 -22.48 15.13
C ALA A 504 -1.48 -22.28 15.27
N VAL A 505 -0.96 -21.11 14.89
CA VAL A 505 0.50 -20.86 14.76
C VAL A 505 1.03 -19.85 15.79
N GLY A 506 0.16 -19.06 16.41
CA GLY A 506 0.50 -17.95 17.31
C GLY A 506 0.34 -16.57 16.63
N GLU A 507 0.11 -15.52 17.43
CA GLU A 507 -0.11 -14.15 16.90
C GLU A 507 1.13 -13.58 16.21
N ASP A 508 2.34 -13.89 16.71
CA ASP A 508 3.62 -13.39 16.16
C ASP A 508 3.87 -13.78 14.70
N LYS A 509 3.20 -14.84 14.21
CA LYS A 509 3.35 -15.38 12.85
C LYS A 509 2.11 -15.19 11.98
N ALA A 510 1.12 -14.45 12.47
CA ALA A 510 -0.15 -14.27 11.76
C ALA A 510 0.01 -13.54 10.41
N ASP A 511 1.02 -12.67 10.27
CA ASP A 511 1.33 -11.98 9.01
C ASP A 511 1.73 -12.93 7.87
N GLN A 512 2.24 -14.12 8.18
CA GLN A 512 2.66 -15.10 7.18
C GLN A 512 1.47 -15.77 6.48
N PHE A 513 0.23 -15.55 6.93
CA PHE A 513 -0.96 -16.11 6.27
C PHE A 513 -1.12 -15.60 4.84
N ASP A 514 -1.07 -14.28 4.68
CA ASP A 514 -1.25 -13.61 3.39
C ASP A 514 -0.06 -13.89 2.46
N GLU A 515 1.15 -13.89 3.02
CA GLU A 515 2.39 -14.20 2.31
C GLU A 515 2.41 -15.65 1.79
N LEU A 516 2.15 -16.64 2.66
CA LEU A 516 2.18 -18.05 2.28
C LEU A 516 1.13 -18.38 1.22
N GLY A 517 -0.08 -17.84 1.36
CA GLY A 517 -1.13 -18.01 0.35
C GLY A 517 -0.73 -17.40 -1.00
N ASN A 518 -0.13 -16.20 -1.01
CA ASN A 518 0.37 -15.58 -2.23
C ASN A 518 1.51 -16.40 -2.86
N TYR A 519 2.49 -16.87 -2.09
CA TYR A 519 3.59 -17.70 -2.62
C TYR A 519 3.11 -19.00 -3.25
N LEU A 520 2.08 -19.65 -2.69
CA LEU A 520 1.51 -20.86 -3.29
C LEU A 520 0.93 -20.58 -4.69
N TYR A 521 0.22 -19.47 -4.87
CA TYR A 521 -0.33 -19.08 -6.18
C TYR A 521 0.74 -18.52 -7.12
N LEU A 522 1.77 -17.83 -6.62
CA LEU A 522 2.91 -17.39 -7.43
C LEU A 522 3.73 -18.58 -7.93
N LEU A 523 3.94 -19.61 -7.11
CA LEU A 523 4.55 -20.85 -7.55
C LEU A 523 3.71 -21.53 -8.64
N LEU A 524 2.39 -21.56 -8.46
CA LEU A 524 1.49 -22.08 -9.49
C LEU A 524 1.64 -21.30 -10.81
N ALA A 525 1.67 -19.97 -10.74
CA ALA A 525 1.91 -19.12 -11.90
C ALA A 525 3.28 -19.40 -12.55
N ALA A 526 4.34 -19.54 -11.76
CA ALA A 526 5.70 -19.82 -12.25
C ALA A 526 5.81 -21.19 -12.95
N LEU A 527 5.07 -22.21 -12.48
CA LEU A 527 5.03 -23.53 -13.09
C LEU A 527 4.35 -23.56 -14.47
N ILE A 528 3.39 -22.65 -14.71
CA ILE A 528 2.58 -22.65 -15.95
C ILE A 528 3.02 -21.57 -16.96
N ARG A 529 3.60 -20.46 -16.50
CA ARG A 529 3.96 -19.31 -17.33
C ARG A 529 4.88 -19.70 -18.49
N GLY A 530 4.47 -19.37 -19.72
CA GLY A 530 5.24 -19.61 -20.93
C GLY A 530 5.23 -21.07 -21.42
N ASN A 531 4.40 -21.93 -20.82
CA ASN A 531 4.22 -23.34 -21.18
C ASN A 531 2.75 -23.68 -21.47
N ARG A 532 2.43 -23.80 -22.78
CA ARG A 532 1.07 -24.09 -23.25
C ARG A 532 0.51 -25.41 -22.71
N GLU A 533 1.33 -26.45 -22.61
CA GLU A 533 0.85 -27.78 -22.17
C GLU A 533 0.40 -27.74 -20.71
N ASN A 534 1.12 -26.98 -19.87
CA ASN A 534 0.73 -26.75 -18.48
C ASN A 534 -0.54 -25.89 -18.38
N CYS A 535 -0.63 -24.79 -19.13
CA CYS A 535 -1.83 -23.94 -19.13
C CYS A 535 -3.08 -24.68 -19.65
N ALA A 536 -2.95 -25.54 -20.64
CA ALA A 536 -4.06 -26.34 -21.17
C ALA A 536 -4.67 -27.28 -20.14
N GLN A 537 -3.93 -27.68 -19.09
CA GLN A 537 -4.51 -28.46 -17.98
C GLN A 537 -5.52 -27.67 -17.14
N PHE A 538 -5.55 -26.35 -17.25
CA PHE A 538 -6.53 -25.46 -16.61
C PHE A 538 -7.69 -25.10 -17.53
N ALA A 539 -7.63 -25.48 -18.82
CA ALA A 539 -8.72 -25.35 -19.78
C ALA A 539 -9.80 -26.43 -19.58
N THR A 540 -10.19 -26.67 -18.33
CA THR A 540 -11.39 -27.44 -17.96
C THR A 540 -12.34 -26.53 -17.20
N PRO A 541 -13.68 -26.64 -17.41
CA PRO A 541 -14.64 -25.78 -16.71
C PRO A 541 -14.45 -25.78 -15.19
N THR A 542 -14.18 -26.95 -14.61
CA THR A 542 -13.97 -27.15 -13.17
C THR A 542 -12.78 -26.37 -12.60
N ARG A 543 -11.63 -26.37 -13.29
CA ARG A 543 -10.40 -25.72 -12.81
C ARG A 543 -10.41 -24.22 -13.06
N LEU A 544 -11.02 -23.80 -14.16
CA LEU A 544 -11.18 -22.38 -14.46
C LEU A 544 -12.19 -21.73 -13.50
N ASP A 545 -13.34 -22.36 -13.26
CA ASP A 545 -14.30 -21.92 -12.23
C ASP A 545 -13.66 -21.85 -10.84
N TRP A 546 -12.79 -22.82 -10.51
CA TRP A 546 -12.05 -22.83 -9.25
C TRP A 546 -11.18 -21.57 -9.08
N LEU A 547 -10.43 -21.16 -10.12
CA LEU A 547 -9.61 -19.93 -10.06
C LEU A 547 -10.46 -18.67 -9.84
N PHE A 548 -11.55 -18.51 -10.60
CA PHE A 548 -12.44 -17.35 -10.46
C PHE A 548 -13.15 -17.30 -9.11
N ASN A 549 -13.60 -18.45 -8.58
CA ASN A 549 -14.22 -18.52 -7.26
C ASN A 549 -13.22 -18.19 -6.14
N ARG A 550 -11.94 -18.57 -6.28
CA ARG A 550 -10.89 -18.19 -5.31
C ARG A 550 -10.63 -16.69 -5.31
N LEU A 551 -10.62 -16.08 -6.50
CA LEU A 551 -10.47 -14.64 -6.65
C LEU A 551 -11.65 -13.86 -5.98
N GLU A 552 -12.86 -14.42 -6.02
CA GLU A 552 -14.04 -13.85 -5.36
C GLU A 552 -14.00 -13.98 -3.82
N LEU A 553 -13.57 -15.14 -3.32
CA LEU A 553 -13.63 -15.51 -1.90
C LEU A 553 -12.41 -15.07 -1.08
N GLN A 554 -11.22 -14.96 -1.69
CA GLN A 554 -9.95 -14.76 -0.98
C GLN A 554 -9.19 -13.55 -1.49
N GLN A 555 -9.65 -12.36 -1.11
CA GLN A 555 -9.11 -11.08 -1.58
C GLN A 555 -7.65 -10.84 -1.16
N GLY A 556 -7.17 -11.45 -0.06
CA GLY A 556 -5.77 -11.36 0.39
C GLY A 556 -4.75 -12.04 -0.54
N PHE A 557 -5.21 -12.98 -1.38
CA PHE A 557 -4.36 -13.72 -2.33
C PHE A 557 -4.53 -13.27 -3.79
N ALA A 558 -5.22 -12.14 -4.00
CA ALA A 558 -5.64 -11.71 -5.34
C ALA A 558 -4.46 -11.53 -6.29
N GLU A 559 -3.29 -11.13 -5.80
CA GLU A 559 -2.08 -10.97 -6.61
C GLU A 559 -1.64 -12.28 -7.26
N GLY A 560 -1.36 -13.32 -6.47
CA GLY A 560 -0.93 -14.60 -7.01
C GLY A 560 -2.00 -15.26 -7.88
N VAL A 561 -3.29 -15.12 -7.52
CA VAL A 561 -4.41 -15.69 -8.29
C VAL A 561 -4.56 -14.98 -9.64
N LEU A 562 -4.46 -13.65 -9.69
CA LEU A 562 -4.51 -12.87 -10.93
C LEU A 562 -3.32 -13.19 -11.83
N ASP A 563 -2.12 -13.38 -11.28
CA ASP A 563 -0.94 -13.78 -12.03
C ASP A 563 -1.11 -15.17 -12.67
N ALA A 564 -1.59 -16.14 -11.90
CA ALA A 564 -1.89 -17.48 -12.41
C ALA A 564 -2.97 -17.43 -13.51
N LEU A 565 -4.05 -16.67 -13.27
CA LEU A 565 -5.12 -16.48 -14.25
C LEU A 565 -4.58 -15.81 -15.53
N HIS A 566 -3.80 -14.74 -15.41
CA HIS A 566 -3.20 -14.05 -16.56
C HIS A 566 -2.32 -15.00 -17.39
N CYS A 567 -1.55 -15.88 -16.75
CA CYS A 567 -0.75 -16.89 -17.46
C CYS A 567 -1.65 -17.87 -18.24
N VAL A 568 -2.72 -18.40 -17.63
CA VAL A 568 -3.65 -19.31 -18.31
C VAL A 568 -4.33 -18.63 -19.50
N LEU A 569 -4.81 -17.41 -19.32
CA LEU A 569 -5.54 -16.66 -20.36
C LEU A 569 -4.64 -16.23 -21.53
N THR A 570 -3.35 -16.00 -21.27
CA THR A 570 -2.41 -15.53 -22.31
C THR A 570 -1.82 -16.70 -23.11
N ASP A 571 -1.55 -17.84 -22.48
CA ASP A 571 -0.85 -18.96 -23.10
C ASP A 571 -1.76 -20.11 -23.59
N SER A 572 -3.03 -20.18 -23.15
CA SER A 572 -4.02 -21.19 -23.60
C SER A 572 -5.25 -20.55 -24.25
N ASP A 573 -5.36 -20.71 -25.56
CA ASP A 573 -6.55 -20.29 -26.32
C ASP A 573 -7.78 -21.13 -25.94
N GLU A 574 -7.58 -22.39 -25.54
CA GLU A 574 -8.64 -23.30 -25.11
C GLU A 574 -9.38 -22.77 -23.86
N ALA A 575 -8.66 -22.12 -22.93
CA ALA A 575 -9.25 -21.50 -21.75
C ALA A 575 -10.13 -20.29 -22.10
N LEU A 576 -9.74 -19.49 -23.10
CA LEU A 576 -10.49 -18.30 -23.53
C LEU A 576 -11.89 -18.66 -24.07
N TYR A 577 -12.04 -19.82 -24.70
CA TYR A 577 -13.32 -20.31 -25.22
C TYR A 577 -14.27 -20.83 -24.13
N LEU A 578 -13.78 -21.06 -22.91
CA LEU A 578 -14.58 -21.53 -21.77
C LEU A 578 -15.05 -20.38 -20.85
N ILE A 579 -14.65 -19.15 -21.15
CA ILE A 579 -15.02 -17.97 -20.36
C ILE A 579 -16.51 -17.71 -20.47
N THR A 580 -17.14 -17.46 -19.32
CA THR A 580 -18.56 -17.15 -19.20
C THR A 580 -18.76 -15.70 -18.77
N GLU A 581 -19.99 -15.20 -18.95
CA GLU A 581 -20.40 -13.87 -18.45
C GLU A 581 -20.15 -13.71 -16.95
N ARG A 582 -20.37 -14.78 -16.15
CA ARG A 582 -20.13 -14.76 -14.71
C ARG A 582 -18.68 -14.39 -14.39
N HIS A 583 -17.72 -14.98 -15.10
CA HIS A 583 -16.28 -14.73 -14.88
C HIS A 583 -15.90 -13.27 -15.14
N ILE A 584 -16.43 -12.68 -16.21
CA ILE A 584 -16.21 -11.27 -16.57
C ILE A 584 -16.83 -10.34 -15.52
N ARG A 585 -18.05 -10.64 -15.06
CA ARG A 585 -18.70 -9.89 -13.97
C ARG A 585 -17.91 -9.96 -12.67
N THR A 586 -17.32 -11.11 -12.33
CA THR A 586 -16.43 -11.24 -11.16
C THR A 586 -15.22 -10.34 -11.30
N LEU A 587 -14.53 -10.30 -12.45
CA LEU A 587 -13.39 -9.41 -12.67
C LEU A 587 -13.76 -7.93 -12.58
N ILE A 588 -14.87 -7.52 -13.20
CA ILE A 588 -15.33 -6.13 -13.13
C ILE A 588 -15.75 -5.75 -11.70
N GLY A 589 -16.38 -6.68 -10.96
CA GLY A 589 -16.72 -6.48 -9.55
C GLY A 589 -15.50 -6.31 -8.64
N LEU A 590 -14.34 -6.85 -9.01
CA LEU A 590 -13.09 -6.60 -8.28
C LEU A 590 -12.60 -5.16 -8.46
N LEU A 591 -12.77 -4.55 -9.64
CA LEU A 591 -12.44 -3.13 -9.84
C LEU A 591 -13.27 -2.21 -8.93
N ASP A 592 -14.51 -2.59 -8.66
CA ASP A 592 -15.40 -1.84 -7.75
C ASP A 592 -14.98 -2.02 -6.28
N LYS A 593 -14.67 -3.27 -5.87
CA LYS A 593 -14.32 -3.60 -4.47
C LYS A 593 -12.90 -3.20 -4.07
N GLN A 594 -11.91 -3.39 -4.95
CA GLN A 594 -10.48 -3.22 -4.67
C GLN A 594 -9.92 -1.89 -5.21
N GLY A 595 -10.70 -1.19 -6.03
CA GLY A 595 -10.26 0.02 -6.72
C GLY A 595 -9.55 -0.29 -8.05
N ARG A 596 -8.81 0.71 -8.56
CA ARG A 596 -8.23 0.67 -9.91
C ARG A 596 -6.90 -0.11 -9.94
N ASP A 597 -6.97 -1.44 -9.91
CA ASP A 597 -5.80 -2.31 -10.09
C ASP A 597 -5.50 -2.53 -11.59
N PRO A 598 -4.30 -2.15 -12.10
CA PRO A 598 -3.92 -2.35 -13.49
C PRO A 598 -3.90 -3.84 -13.90
N ARG A 599 -3.66 -4.77 -12.97
CA ARG A 599 -3.61 -6.22 -13.25
C ARG A 599 -4.97 -6.77 -13.66
N VAL A 600 -6.05 -6.26 -13.06
CA VAL A 600 -7.42 -6.64 -13.45
C VAL A 600 -7.75 -6.15 -14.85
N LEU A 601 -7.31 -4.93 -15.22
CA LEU A 601 -7.43 -4.41 -16.59
C LEU A 601 -6.58 -5.22 -17.58
N GLN A 602 -5.39 -5.66 -17.16
CA GLN A 602 -4.54 -6.55 -17.96
C GLN A 602 -5.20 -7.91 -18.18
N ALA A 603 -5.84 -8.49 -17.16
CA ALA A 603 -6.62 -9.72 -17.31
C ALA A 603 -7.81 -9.53 -18.27
N LEU A 604 -8.57 -8.44 -18.16
CA LEU A 604 -9.65 -8.10 -19.09
C LEU A 604 -9.14 -7.91 -20.53
N CYS A 605 -7.93 -7.34 -20.70
CA CYS A 605 -7.26 -7.23 -22.00
C CYS A 605 -6.88 -8.60 -22.56
N SER A 606 -6.26 -9.47 -21.75
CA SER A 606 -5.92 -10.85 -22.15
C SER A 606 -7.16 -11.67 -22.54
N LEU A 607 -8.32 -11.41 -21.94
CA LEU A 607 -9.57 -12.08 -22.34
C LEU A 607 -10.02 -11.75 -23.77
N CYS A 608 -9.60 -10.62 -24.32
CA CYS A 608 -9.99 -10.16 -25.65
C CYS A 608 -9.10 -10.71 -26.78
N LEU A 609 -7.86 -11.09 -26.47
CA LEU A 609 -6.82 -11.45 -27.45
C LEU A 609 -6.27 -12.84 -27.15
N GLY A 610 -6.41 -13.75 -28.10
CA GLY A 610 -5.72 -15.04 -28.09
C GLY A 610 -4.23 -14.90 -28.38
N ARG A 611 -3.49 -15.98 -28.15
CA ARG A 611 -2.01 -16.03 -28.19
C ARG A 611 -1.41 -15.59 -29.53
N GLN A 612 -2.10 -15.88 -30.64
CA GLN A 612 -1.68 -15.50 -31.99
C GLN A 612 -2.20 -14.11 -32.42
N GLY A 613 -2.76 -13.33 -31.49
CA GLY A 613 -3.41 -12.04 -31.78
C GLY A 613 -4.83 -12.16 -32.33
N GLY A 614 -5.43 -13.35 -32.30
CA GLY A 614 -6.81 -13.57 -32.71
C GLY A 614 -7.80 -12.97 -31.71
N ALA A 615 -8.78 -12.20 -32.17
CA ALA A 615 -9.78 -11.57 -31.30
C ALA A 615 -10.91 -12.54 -30.90
N VAL A 616 -11.21 -12.64 -29.61
CA VAL A 616 -12.34 -13.42 -29.08
C VAL A 616 -13.58 -12.53 -28.95
N ARG A 617 -14.45 -12.55 -29.99
CA ARG A 617 -15.58 -11.62 -30.12
C ARG A 617 -16.59 -11.69 -28.98
N LEU A 618 -16.91 -12.89 -28.50
CA LEU A 618 -17.86 -13.09 -27.41
C LEU A 618 -17.42 -12.35 -26.14
N ASN A 619 -16.14 -12.47 -25.76
CA ASN A 619 -15.60 -11.81 -24.56
C ASN A 619 -15.61 -10.28 -24.71
N GLN A 620 -15.30 -9.76 -25.91
CA GLN A 620 -15.33 -8.32 -26.20
C GLN A 620 -16.73 -7.73 -26.03
N GLU A 621 -17.76 -8.44 -26.51
CA GLU A 621 -19.16 -8.03 -26.38
C GLU A 621 -19.62 -8.02 -24.91
N LEU A 622 -19.32 -9.09 -24.17
CA LEU A 622 -19.65 -9.19 -22.74
C LEU A 622 -18.96 -8.11 -21.88
N ILE A 623 -17.70 -7.81 -22.17
CA ILE A 623 -16.97 -6.71 -21.50
C ILE A 623 -17.61 -5.37 -21.85
N TYR A 624 -17.97 -5.15 -23.12
CA TYR A 624 -18.61 -3.92 -23.57
C TYR A 624 -19.96 -3.69 -22.86
N GLU A 625 -20.81 -4.71 -22.81
CA GLU A 625 -22.13 -4.65 -22.15
C GLU A 625 -22.04 -4.48 -20.64
N THR A 626 -21.00 -5.01 -20.00
CA THR A 626 -20.88 -4.97 -18.53
C THR A 626 -20.15 -3.71 -18.04
N LEU A 627 -19.12 -3.25 -18.73
CA LEU A 627 -18.22 -2.19 -18.23
C LEU A 627 -18.65 -0.77 -18.64
N LEU A 628 -19.17 -0.57 -19.86
CA LEU A 628 -19.44 0.77 -20.40
C LEU A 628 -20.75 1.45 -19.98
N PRO A 629 -21.88 0.76 -19.72
CA PRO A 629 -23.16 1.44 -19.53
C PRO A 629 -23.23 2.38 -18.33
N GLN A 630 -22.65 1.99 -17.19
CA GLN A 630 -22.68 2.78 -15.96
C GLN A 630 -21.60 3.85 -15.92
N LYS A 631 -20.44 3.60 -16.56
CA LYS A 631 -19.39 4.61 -16.75
C LYS A 631 -18.77 5.11 -15.42
N ASP A 632 -19.01 4.40 -14.32
CA ASP A 632 -18.61 4.80 -12.96
C ASP A 632 -17.18 4.33 -12.57
N LEU A 633 -16.73 3.22 -13.17
CA LEU A 633 -15.44 2.61 -12.83
C LEU A 633 -14.27 3.24 -13.62
N LEU A 634 -14.52 3.60 -14.88
CA LEU A 634 -13.51 4.10 -15.81
C LEU A 634 -13.38 5.64 -15.74
N LEU A 635 -12.17 6.13 -15.99
CA LEU A 635 -11.92 7.57 -16.09
C LEU A 635 -12.58 8.14 -17.35
N GLN A 636 -13.34 9.22 -17.18
CA GLN A 636 -13.94 9.98 -18.27
C GLN A 636 -13.23 11.32 -18.44
N THR A 637 -13.14 11.78 -19.68
CA THR A 637 -12.60 13.11 -19.99
C THR A 637 -13.50 13.83 -20.98
N LYS A 638 -13.54 15.17 -20.86
CA LYS A 638 -14.30 16.06 -21.73
C LYS A 638 -13.56 17.39 -21.81
N LEU A 639 -13.52 17.99 -23.00
CA LEU A 639 -13.03 19.36 -23.18
C LEU A 639 -14.04 20.35 -22.59
N VAL A 640 -13.56 21.22 -21.70
CA VAL A 640 -14.39 22.23 -21.01
C VAL A 640 -13.75 23.61 -21.15
N ASP A 641 -14.56 24.61 -21.49
CA ASP A 641 -14.14 26.03 -21.51
C ASP A 641 -13.64 26.48 -20.12
N GLN A 642 -12.59 27.31 -20.09
CA GLN A 642 -12.17 27.99 -18.87
C GLN A 642 -13.16 29.11 -18.50
N CYS A 643 -13.52 29.19 -17.23
CA CYS A 643 -14.35 30.25 -16.66
C CYS A 643 -13.54 31.02 -15.61
N GLY A 644 -13.68 32.34 -15.61
CA GLY A 644 -13.10 33.23 -14.61
C GLY A 644 -14.18 33.98 -13.84
N SER A 645 -13.93 34.23 -12.56
CA SER A 645 -14.84 35.01 -11.70
C SER A 645 -14.21 36.32 -11.26
N VAL A 646 -14.98 37.39 -11.35
CA VAL A 646 -14.56 38.77 -11.06
C VAL A 646 -15.53 39.39 -10.07
N ARG A 647 -14.99 40.18 -9.15
CA ARG A 647 -15.76 40.95 -8.16
C ARG A 647 -15.25 42.39 -8.04
N PRO A 648 -16.10 43.38 -7.73
CA PRO A 648 -15.65 44.64 -7.16
C PRO A 648 -15.15 44.42 -5.73
N ASN A 649 -14.27 45.29 -5.25
CA ASN A 649 -13.78 45.24 -3.86
C ASN A 649 -14.82 45.74 -2.82
N ILE A 650 -16.11 45.52 -3.03
CA ILE A 650 -17.18 45.90 -2.08
C ILE A 650 -17.67 44.66 -1.33
N PHE A 651 -17.79 44.78 -0.02
CA PHE A 651 -18.26 43.73 0.86
C PHE A 651 -19.42 44.21 1.70
N VAL A 652 -20.45 43.37 1.82
CA VAL A 652 -21.65 43.64 2.61
C VAL A 652 -21.91 42.49 3.57
N GLY A 653 -22.39 42.79 4.76
CA GLY A 653 -22.68 41.76 5.75
C GLY A 653 -23.63 42.26 6.80
N TYR A 654 -24.16 41.33 7.59
CA TYR A 654 -25.06 41.64 8.68
C TYR A 654 -24.44 41.17 9.98
N LYS A 655 -24.39 42.07 10.96
CA LYS A 655 -24.05 41.78 12.34
C LYS A 655 -25.02 42.52 13.23
N ASP A 656 -25.41 41.87 14.32
CA ASP A 656 -26.26 42.51 15.31
C ASP A 656 -25.54 43.72 15.92
N GLY A 657 -26.27 44.84 16.05
CA GLY A 657 -25.71 46.15 16.41
C GLY A 657 -24.74 46.75 15.38
N GLY A 658 -24.73 46.29 14.12
CA GLY A 658 -23.86 46.81 13.06
C GLY A 658 -24.38 48.08 12.39
N ALA A 659 -23.46 48.93 11.93
CA ALA A 659 -23.78 50.17 11.22
C ALA A 659 -24.16 49.98 9.74
N MET A 660 -23.94 48.79 9.16
CA MET A 660 -24.13 48.56 7.73
C MET A 660 -25.62 48.32 7.40
N TYR A 661 -26.10 48.92 6.31
CA TYR A 661 -27.46 48.68 5.82
C TYR A 661 -27.63 47.20 5.39
N PRO A 662 -28.77 46.54 5.63
CA PRO A 662 -28.90 45.09 5.38
C PRO A 662 -29.43 44.71 3.98
N LYS A 663 -29.92 45.67 3.17
CA LYS A 663 -30.55 45.38 1.86
C LYS A 663 -29.84 46.07 0.70
N TRP A 664 -29.26 45.29 -0.21
CA TRP A 664 -28.36 45.79 -1.26
C TRP A 664 -28.82 45.43 -2.67
N TYR A 665 -28.46 46.29 -3.62
CA TYR A 665 -28.80 46.14 -5.03
C TYR A 665 -27.64 46.56 -5.95
N PHE A 666 -27.40 45.78 -7.00
CA PHE A 666 -26.53 46.16 -8.11
C PHE A 666 -27.09 45.64 -9.43
N GLU A 667 -26.67 46.25 -10.54
CA GLU A 667 -27.05 45.81 -11.89
C GLU A 667 -25.82 45.34 -12.67
N VAL A 668 -26.06 44.45 -13.62
CA VAL A 668 -25.08 44.00 -14.60
C VAL A 668 -25.69 44.13 -15.98
N ILE A 669 -24.96 44.76 -16.91
CA ILE A 669 -25.36 44.85 -18.31
C ILE A 669 -24.53 43.90 -19.17
N ILE A 670 -25.19 43.16 -20.05
CA ILE A 670 -24.56 42.25 -21.01
C ILE A 670 -24.11 43.03 -22.25
N ASP A 671 -22.82 43.10 -22.52
CA ASP A 671 -22.28 43.85 -23.66
C ASP A 671 -22.18 43.02 -24.94
N SER A 672 -21.77 41.75 -24.83
CA SER A 672 -21.69 40.83 -25.96
C SER A 672 -21.71 39.36 -25.52
N LEU A 673 -22.35 38.51 -26.33
CA LEU A 673 -22.34 37.06 -26.18
C LEU A 673 -21.99 36.45 -27.54
N GLU A 674 -20.86 35.75 -27.62
CA GLU A 674 -20.39 35.14 -28.86
C GLU A 674 -21.08 33.78 -29.10
N THR A 675 -21.57 33.57 -30.32
CA THR A 675 -22.33 32.37 -30.72
C THR A 675 -21.61 31.52 -31.79
N VAL A 676 -20.40 31.92 -32.22
CA VAL A 676 -19.72 31.35 -33.39
C VAL A 676 -19.08 29.99 -33.11
N THR A 677 -18.73 29.68 -31.86
CA THR A 677 -18.03 28.43 -31.49
C THR A 677 -18.98 27.30 -31.09
N HIS A 678 -18.50 26.05 -31.14
CA HIS A 678 -19.26 24.85 -30.78
C HIS A 678 -19.72 24.77 -29.30
N GLN A 679 -19.25 25.66 -28.41
CA GLN A 679 -19.76 25.78 -27.03
C GLN A 679 -20.35 27.18 -26.80
N PRO A 680 -21.51 27.29 -26.12
CA PRO A 680 -22.19 28.57 -25.92
C PRO A 680 -21.42 29.48 -24.96
N ALA A 681 -21.63 30.80 -25.09
CA ALA A 681 -21.23 31.77 -24.07
C ALA A 681 -21.90 31.43 -22.74
N LYS A 682 -21.12 31.43 -21.65
CA LYS A 682 -21.58 31.15 -20.29
C LYS A 682 -21.34 32.37 -19.43
N ILE A 683 -22.41 32.88 -18.82
CA ILE A 683 -22.34 33.96 -17.84
C ILE A 683 -23.29 33.67 -16.68
N ARG A 684 -22.80 33.89 -15.46
CA ARG A 684 -23.54 33.74 -14.22
C ARG A 684 -23.28 34.96 -13.34
N VAL A 685 -24.33 35.55 -12.81
CA VAL A 685 -24.27 36.78 -12.02
C VAL A 685 -24.99 36.55 -10.70
N GLY A 686 -24.44 37.10 -9.61
CA GLY A 686 -25.11 37.09 -8.32
C GLY A 686 -24.17 37.40 -7.17
N TRP A 687 -24.30 36.64 -6.09
CA TRP A 687 -23.63 36.90 -4.83
C TRP A 687 -22.75 35.72 -4.43
N ALA A 688 -21.60 36.04 -3.85
CA ALA A 688 -20.69 35.07 -3.27
C ALA A 688 -20.34 35.48 -1.84
N ASN A 689 -20.06 34.48 -1.01
CA ASN A 689 -19.68 34.66 0.38
C ASN A 689 -18.19 34.38 0.60
N THR A 690 -17.51 35.26 1.34
CA THR A 690 -16.08 35.18 1.67
C THR A 690 -15.70 33.95 2.48
N GLU A 691 -16.65 33.31 3.17
CA GLU A 691 -16.36 32.15 4.02
C GLU A 691 -16.05 30.89 3.22
N GLY A 692 -16.62 30.74 2.01
CA GLY A 692 -16.54 29.46 1.29
C GLY A 692 -16.45 29.52 -0.23
N TYR A 693 -16.84 30.62 -0.90
CA TYR A 693 -16.79 30.65 -2.36
C TYR A 693 -15.34 30.68 -2.87
N ASN A 694 -14.92 29.64 -3.59
CA ASN A 694 -13.59 29.54 -4.19
C ASN A 694 -13.68 29.31 -5.70
N ALA A 695 -13.37 30.36 -6.48
CA ALA A 695 -13.42 30.34 -7.93
C ALA A 695 -12.18 29.67 -8.57
N HIS A 696 -11.88 28.43 -8.17
CA HIS A 696 -10.69 27.74 -8.67
C HIS A 696 -10.79 27.49 -10.19
N PRO A 697 -9.78 27.88 -10.99
CA PRO A 697 -9.89 27.93 -12.46
C PRO A 697 -9.75 26.57 -13.17
N CYS A 698 -9.40 25.50 -12.45
CA CYS A 698 -9.14 24.18 -13.05
C CYS A 698 -10.26 23.17 -12.80
N GLY A 699 -10.31 22.59 -11.59
CA GLY A 699 -11.26 21.53 -11.25
C GLY A 699 -12.19 21.91 -10.10
N GLY A 700 -13.49 21.89 -10.38
CA GLY A 700 -14.56 21.91 -9.38
C GLY A 700 -15.22 20.54 -9.19
N PRO A 701 -16.30 20.45 -8.39
CA PRO A 701 -17.07 19.21 -8.17
C PRO A 701 -17.78 18.68 -9.43
N GLY A 702 -17.79 19.44 -10.52
CA GLY A 702 -18.32 19.04 -11.83
C GLY A 702 -17.29 19.24 -12.95
N TRP A 703 -17.80 19.37 -14.19
CA TRP A 703 -16.95 19.61 -15.36
C TRP A 703 -16.47 21.07 -15.42
N GLY A 704 -15.17 21.29 -15.23
CA GLY A 704 -14.49 22.57 -15.43
C GLY A 704 -14.23 23.38 -14.16
N ALA A 705 -13.94 24.66 -14.36
CA ALA A 705 -13.69 25.62 -13.29
C ALA A 705 -14.92 25.82 -12.39
N ALA A 706 -14.69 26.02 -11.09
CA ALA A 706 -15.75 26.32 -10.15
C ALA A 706 -16.30 27.73 -10.42
N GLY A 707 -17.45 27.81 -11.08
CA GLY A 707 -18.16 29.03 -11.36
C GLY A 707 -19.06 29.46 -10.21
N LEU A 708 -19.64 30.64 -10.35
CA LEU A 708 -20.63 31.14 -9.39
C LEU A 708 -21.87 30.20 -9.38
N GLY A 709 -22.32 29.79 -8.20
CA GLY A 709 -23.45 28.87 -8.00
C GLY A 709 -23.09 27.38 -8.07
N ASP A 710 -21.82 27.03 -8.21
CA ASP A 710 -21.38 25.63 -8.21
C ASP A 710 -21.15 25.06 -6.80
N ASP A 711 -21.05 25.93 -5.79
CA ASP A 711 -20.94 25.56 -4.38
C ASP A 711 -22.13 26.06 -3.55
N LEU A 712 -22.11 25.79 -2.24
CA LEU A 712 -23.17 26.18 -1.31
C LEU A 712 -23.05 27.62 -0.80
N PHE A 713 -21.95 28.32 -1.12
CA PHE A 713 -21.62 29.67 -0.62
C PHE A 713 -21.76 30.74 -1.72
N SER A 714 -22.22 30.35 -2.90
CA SER A 714 -22.47 31.23 -4.03
C SER A 714 -23.84 30.97 -4.65
N TYR A 715 -24.46 32.06 -5.08
CA TYR A 715 -25.81 32.08 -5.60
C TYR A 715 -25.83 32.87 -6.90
N ALA A 716 -26.25 32.21 -7.98
CA ALA A 716 -26.14 32.77 -9.32
C ALA A 716 -27.44 32.64 -10.11
N PHE A 717 -27.55 33.51 -11.11
CA PHE A 717 -28.55 33.45 -12.17
C PHE A 717 -27.85 33.61 -13.53
N ASP A 718 -28.29 32.82 -14.52
CA ASP A 718 -27.73 32.81 -15.88
C ASP A 718 -28.68 33.32 -16.97
N GLY A 719 -29.85 33.84 -16.58
CA GLY A 719 -30.93 34.23 -17.49
C GLY A 719 -32.09 33.24 -17.57
N SER A 720 -31.84 31.97 -17.26
CA SER A 720 -32.83 30.89 -17.36
C SER A 720 -32.99 30.10 -16.06
N CYS A 721 -31.90 29.95 -15.31
CA CYS A 721 -31.80 29.09 -14.15
C CYS A 721 -31.16 29.84 -12.97
N LEU A 722 -31.65 29.51 -11.78
CA LEU A 722 -31.02 29.81 -10.50
C LEU A 722 -30.06 28.67 -10.15
N TRP A 723 -28.83 29.01 -9.79
CA TRP A 723 -27.75 28.07 -9.52
C TRP A 723 -27.28 28.17 -8.07
N ALA A 724 -27.26 27.03 -7.39
CA ALA A 724 -26.62 26.81 -6.09
C ALA A 724 -26.18 25.34 -5.97
N GLY A 725 -25.00 25.08 -5.41
CA GLY A 725 -24.45 23.73 -5.24
C GLY A 725 -24.30 22.93 -6.54
N GLY A 726 -24.09 23.61 -7.67
CA GLY A 726 -23.95 23.00 -9.00
C GLY A 726 -25.27 22.50 -9.60
N LYS A 727 -26.41 22.77 -8.95
CA LYS A 727 -27.73 22.34 -9.40
C LYS A 727 -28.50 23.52 -10.02
N PRO A 728 -28.88 23.46 -11.31
CA PRO A 728 -29.74 24.46 -11.91
C PRO A 728 -31.20 24.22 -11.53
N LYS A 729 -31.92 25.29 -11.17
CA LYS A 729 -33.37 25.31 -11.02
C LYS A 729 -33.96 26.34 -11.99
N GLN A 730 -34.81 25.89 -12.90
CA GLN A 730 -35.40 26.75 -13.92
C GLN A 730 -36.24 27.87 -13.27
N ALA A 731 -36.12 29.08 -13.82
CA ALA A 731 -36.83 30.27 -13.38
C ALA A 731 -37.56 30.92 -14.58
N THR A 732 -38.66 31.61 -14.31
CA THR A 732 -39.46 32.33 -15.32
C THR A 732 -39.49 33.82 -15.00
N ILE A 733 -39.68 34.68 -16.01
CA ILE A 733 -39.67 36.15 -15.84
C ILE A 733 -41.12 36.67 -15.86
N GLY A 734 -41.52 37.46 -14.84
CA GLY A 734 -42.80 38.20 -14.83
C GLY A 734 -43.76 37.89 -13.66
N THR A 735 -44.73 38.80 -13.44
CA THR A 735 -45.80 38.74 -12.42
C THR A 735 -47.17 38.57 -13.09
N ASP A 736 -48.09 37.82 -12.46
CA ASP A 736 -49.41 37.41 -13.02
C ASP A 736 -50.47 38.53 -13.21
N GLU A 737 -50.09 39.80 -13.31
CA GLU A 737 -51.06 40.89 -13.51
C GLU A 737 -50.68 41.83 -14.67
N ALA A 738 -51.09 41.46 -15.89
CA ALA A 738 -51.72 42.31 -16.92
C ALA A 738 -51.66 41.66 -18.32
N THR A 739 -52.84 41.39 -18.88
CA THR A 739 -53.21 41.30 -20.31
C THR A 739 -52.32 40.52 -21.29
N ASN A 740 -52.79 39.34 -21.74
CA ASN A 740 -52.68 38.73 -23.09
C ASN A 740 -51.49 39.09 -24.02
N GLU A 741 -50.30 39.36 -23.49
CA GLU A 741 -49.05 39.33 -24.22
C GLU A 741 -48.28 38.09 -23.75
N GLU A 742 -47.93 37.27 -24.71
CA GLU A 742 -47.33 35.95 -24.56
C GLU A 742 -46.32 35.90 -23.41
N ALA A 743 -46.53 34.96 -22.48
CA ALA A 743 -45.52 34.54 -21.52
C ALA A 743 -44.23 34.29 -22.31
N THR A 744 -43.28 35.21 -22.22
CA THR A 744 -42.03 35.19 -22.99
C THR A 744 -41.17 34.09 -22.41
N SER A 745 -41.46 32.89 -22.88
CA SER A 745 -40.79 31.64 -22.55
C SER A 745 -39.31 31.73 -22.93
N ASN A 746 -38.44 31.37 -21.98
CA ASN A 746 -37.05 30.94 -22.18
C ASN A 746 -36.25 31.72 -23.24
N VAL A 747 -36.16 33.05 -23.12
CA VAL A 747 -35.23 33.80 -23.97
C VAL A 747 -33.85 33.79 -23.29
N PRO A 748 -32.82 33.15 -23.88
CA PRO A 748 -31.45 33.25 -23.36
C PRO A 748 -31.02 34.71 -23.37
N LEU A 749 -30.14 35.08 -22.43
CA LEU A 749 -29.63 36.45 -22.32
C LEU A 749 -29.16 36.96 -23.69
N LYS A 750 -29.51 38.21 -24.01
CA LYS A 750 -29.10 38.91 -25.22
C LYS A 750 -28.22 40.09 -24.86
N ARG A 751 -27.48 40.56 -25.87
CA ARG A 751 -26.76 41.83 -25.78
C ARG A 751 -27.73 42.96 -25.42
N GLY A 752 -27.39 43.71 -24.39
CA GLY A 752 -28.18 44.82 -23.86
C GLY A 752 -29.08 44.45 -22.68
N ASP A 753 -29.25 43.16 -22.36
CA ASP A 753 -30.03 42.76 -21.19
C ASP A 753 -29.34 43.20 -19.89
N ILE A 754 -30.15 43.57 -18.90
CA ILE A 754 -29.73 44.05 -17.60
C ILE A 754 -30.25 43.10 -16.52
N ILE A 755 -29.33 42.56 -15.72
CA ILE A 755 -29.62 41.69 -14.58
C ILE A 755 -29.43 42.49 -13.29
N GLY A 756 -30.50 42.75 -12.56
CA GLY A 756 -30.44 43.34 -11.23
C GLY A 756 -30.40 42.25 -10.15
N CYS A 757 -29.50 42.38 -9.19
CA CYS A 757 -29.28 41.41 -8.13
C CYS A 757 -29.64 42.05 -6.78
N LEU A 758 -30.61 41.47 -6.08
CA LEU A 758 -31.10 41.93 -4.79
C LEU A 758 -30.58 41.00 -3.69
N LEU A 759 -30.13 41.57 -2.59
CA LEU A 759 -29.73 40.85 -1.38
C LEU A 759 -30.41 41.48 -0.18
N ASP A 760 -31.17 40.69 0.58
CA ASP A 760 -31.77 41.07 1.85
C ASP A 760 -31.20 40.17 2.94
N LEU A 761 -30.40 40.73 3.85
CA LEU A 761 -29.79 39.98 4.95
C LEU A 761 -30.67 39.88 6.20
N THR A 762 -31.87 40.49 6.21
CA THR A 762 -32.79 40.44 7.37
C THR A 762 -33.59 39.14 7.45
N GLY A 763 -34.08 38.66 6.30
CA GLY A 763 -34.78 37.37 6.15
C GLY A 763 -34.01 36.41 5.23
N PRO A 764 -32.66 36.42 5.30
CA PRO A 764 -31.71 36.11 4.23
C PRO A 764 -32.34 35.67 2.90
N VAL A 765 -32.64 36.62 2.01
CA VAL A 765 -33.21 36.38 0.68
C VAL A 765 -32.33 36.97 -0.42
N ILE A 766 -32.13 36.22 -1.51
CA ILE A 766 -31.52 36.71 -2.76
C ILE A 766 -32.53 36.58 -3.89
N GLN A 767 -32.71 37.67 -4.63
CA GLN A 767 -33.64 37.78 -5.76
C GLN A 767 -32.94 38.39 -6.98
N PHE A 768 -33.50 38.15 -8.16
CA PHE A 768 -33.00 38.68 -9.41
C PHE A 768 -34.11 39.38 -10.19
N ASN A 769 -33.75 40.38 -10.98
CA ASN A 769 -34.61 40.95 -11.99
C ASN A 769 -33.90 40.91 -13.36
N VAL A 770 -34.67 40.89 -14.43
CA VAL A 770 -34.18 41.02 -15.81
C VAL A 770 -34.94 42.17 -16.45
N ASN A 771 -34.22 43.19 -16.91
CA ASN A 771 -34.78 44.40 -17.52
C ASN A 771 -35.89 45.04 -16.66
N GLY A 772 -35.71 45.02 -15.33
CA GLY A 772 -36.65 45.55 -14.35
C GLY A 772 -37.83 44.64 -13.99
N ARG A 773 -37.99 43.48 -14.64
CA ARG A 773 -39.01 42.47 -14.31
C ARG A 773 -38.46 41.45 -13.33
N LEU A 774 -39.18 41.18 -12.24
CA LEU A 774 -38.76 40.22 -11.23
C LEU A 774 -38.72 38.80 -11.80
N VAL A 775 -37.65 38.06 -11.49
CA VAL A 775 -37.51 36.64 -11.79
C VAL A 775 -38.30 35.84 -10.75
N ARG A 776 -39.13 34.89 -11.21
CA ARG A 776 -39.83 33.95 -10.33
C ARG A 776 -38.84 32.94 -9.76
N GLY A 777 -38.57 33.10 -8.47
CA GLY A 777 -37.66 32.26 -7.71
C GLY A 777 -36.68 33.11 -6.91
N TYR A 778 -36.30 32.63 -5.75
CA TYR A 778 -35.40 33.30 -4.84
C TYR A 778 -34.63 32.25 -4.02
N PHE A 779 -33.47 32.65 -3.52
CA PHE A 779 -32.76 31.88 -2.51
C PHE A 779 -33.17 32.40 -1.13
N GLN A 780 -33.43 31.50 -0.18
CA GLN A 780 -33.74 31.84 1.21
C GLN A 780 -32.93 30.96 2.17
N ASP A 781 -32.93 31.31 3.46
CA ASP A 781 -32.36 30.50 4.54
C ASP A 781 -30.87 30.16 4.37
N PHE A 782 -30.10 31.04 3.71
CA PHE A 782 -28.65 30.88 3.59
C PHE A 782 -27.89 31.44 4.80
N ASN A 783 -26.65 30.99 4.96
CA ASN A 783 -25.79 31.44 6.05
C ASN A 783 -25.37 32.91 5.84
N ILE A 784 -25.54 33.71 6.89
CA ILE A 784 -25.10 35.11 6.93
C ILE A 784 -23.72 35.28 7.59
N SER A 785 -23.04 34.16 7.89
CA SER A 785 -21.66 34.16 8.36
C SER A 785 -20.73 34.64 7.25
N GLY A 786 -19.75 35.47 7.60
CA GLY A 786 -18.87 36.11 6.60
C GLY A 786 -19.46 37.38 5.97
N LEU A 787 -18.90 37.77 4.83
CA LEU A 787 -19.34 38.92 4.04
C LEU A 787 -19.72 38.45 2.63
N PHE A 788 -20.77 39.05 2.09
CA PHE A 788 -21.19 38.89 0.71
C PHE A 788 -20.54 39.93 -0.20
N TYR A 789 -20.32 39.56 -1.45
CA TYR A 789 -19.85 40.48 -2.48
C TYR A 789 -20.53 40.18 -3.83
N PRO A 790 -20.73 41.20 -4.69
CA PRO A 790 -21.15 40.99 -6.06
C PRO A 790 -20.12 40.14 -6.79
N CYS A 791 -20.58 39.15 -7.54
CA CYS A 791 -19.69 38.31 -8.32
C CYS A 791 -20.31 37.98 -9.67
N MET A 792 -19.43 37.84 -10.65
CA MET A 792 -19.76 37.48 -12.01
C MET A 792 -18.77 36.44 -12.49
N SER A 793 -19.27 35.30 -12.95
CA SER A 793 -18.48 34.22 -13.54
C SER A 793 -18.80 34.15 -15.02
N MET A 794 -17.78 34.14 -15.88
CA MET A 794 -17.97 34.03 -17.33
C MET A 794 -16.83 33.29 -18.02
N ASN A 795 -17.11 32.72 -19.20
CA ASN A 795 -16.07 32.25 -20.12
C ASN A 795 -15.60 33.37 -21.06
N ALA A 796 -14.56 33.10 -21.84
CA ALA A 796 -13.95 34.08 -22.77
C ALA A 796 -14.90 34.61 -23.88
N LYS A 797 -16.10 34.06 -23.99
CA LYS A 797 -17.10 34.33 -25.05
C LYS A 797 -18.19 35.32 -24.61
N ALA A 798 -18.16 35.76 -23.36
CA ALA A 798 -19.10 36.73 -22.82
C ALA A 798 -18.36 38.00 -22.39
N SER A 799 -19.04 39.14 -22.50
CA SER A 799 -18.58 40.43 -21.97
C SER A 799 -19.75 41.12 -21.28
N ALA A 800 -19.50 41.68 -20.10
CA ALA A 800 -20.49 42.36 -19.28
C ALA A 800 -19.86 43.42 -18.37
N ARG A 801 -20.66 44.38 -17.90
CA ARG A 801 -20.23 45.47 -17.01
C ARG A 801 -21.06 45.52 -15.74
N PHE A 802 -20.40 45.82 -14.62
CA PHE A 802 -21.06 46.14 -13.35
C PHE A 802 -21.59 47.58 -13.35
N LEU A 803 -22.78 47.75 -12.79
CA LEU A 803 -23.41 49.04 -12.50
C LEU A 803 -23.71 49.08 -10.99
N LEU A 804 -22.88 49.81 -10.24
CA LEU A 804 -22.91 49.79 -8.76
C LEU A 804 -23.75 50.94 -8.17
N GLY A 805 -24.01 51.98 -8.97
CA GLY A 805 -24.73 53.19 -8.59
C GLY A 805 -23.87 54.46 -8.57
N SER A 806 -24.54 55.61 -8.46
CA SER A 806 -23.93 56.94 -8.41
C SER A 806 -22.99 57.22 -9.61
N ASN A 807 -21.76 57.64 -9.34
CA ASN A 807 -20.71 57.92 -10.33
C ASN A 807 -19.98 56.67 -10.85
N GLN A 808 -20.33 55.46 -10.38
CA GLN A 808 -19.68 54.19 -10.73
C GLN A 808 -20.59 53.29 -11.58
N GLY A 809 -21.30 53.91 -12.51
CA GLY A 809 -22.34 53.28 -13.33
C GLY A 809 -23.73 53.66 -12.82
N ARG A 810 -24.48 54.41 -13.65
CA ARG A 810 -25.86 54.77 -13.37
C ARG A 810 -26.74 53.54 -13.51
N LEU A 811 -27.51 53.22 -12.47
CA LEU A 811 -28.51 52.16 -12.51
C LEU A 811 -29.62 52.56 -13.48
N HIS A 812 -30.02 51.63 -14.35
CA HIS A 812 -31.07 51.84 -15.34
C HIS A 812 -32.46 51.70 -14.73
N HIS A 813 -32.69 50.63 -13.96
CA HIS A 813 -33.96 50.38 -13.30
C HIS A 813 -33.95 50.87 -11.85
N GLY A 814 -32.77 50.84 -11.22
CA GLY A 814 -32.59 51.30 -9.85
C GLY A 814 -33.06 50.29 -8.80
N PRO A 815 -32.73 50.53 -7.52
CA PRO A 815 -33.14 49.65 -6.44
C PRO A 815 -34.66 49.74 -6.21
N PRO A 816 -35.35 48.61 -5.97
CA PRO A 816 -36.73 48.63 -5.50
C PRO A 816 -36.89 49.34 -4.14
N PRO A 817 -38.12 49.74 -3.75
CA PRO A 817 -38.37 50.35 -2.45
C PRO A 817 -37.80 49.49 -1.30
N GLY A 818 -37.00 50.12 -0.43
CA GLY A 818 -36.35 49.44 0.70
C GLY A 818 -34.97 48.85 0.41
N TYR A 819 -34.48 48.92 -0.83
CA TYR A 819 -33.10 48.52 -1.18
C TYR A 819 -32.20 49.74 -1.41
N SER A 820 -30.91 49.57 -1.16
CA SER A 820 -29.90 50.60 -1.41
C SER A 820 -28.93 50.16 -2.51
N PRO A 821 -28.48 51.07 -3.39
CA PRO A 821 -27.38 50.79 -4.30
C PRO A 821 -26.12 50.35 -3.52
N ILE A 822 -25.45 49.30 -3.99
CA ILE A 822 -24.30 48.72 -3.29
C ILE A 822 -23.11 49.69 -3.18
N TYR A 823 -23.05 50.71 -4.02
CA TYR A 823 -22.06 51.78 -3.92
C TYR A 823 -21.99 52.40 -2.51
N TYR A 824 -23.10 52.48 -1.77
CA TYR A 824 -23.13 53.04 -0.41
C TYR A 824 -22.47 52.16 0.66
N ALA A 825 -22.11 50.91 0.35
CA ALA A 825 -21.39 50.01 1.26
C ALA A 825 -19.87 50.26 1.29
N ARG A 826 -19.34 51.13 0.43
CA ARG A 826 -17.90 51.40 0.33
C ARG A 826 -17.39 52.12 1.58
N GLN A 827 -16.26 51.66 2.10
CA GLN A 827 -15.61 52.21 3.29
C GLN A 827 -14.99 53.60 3.05
N PRO A 828 -14.77 54.42 4.09
CA PRO A 828 -14.05 55.68 3.98
C PRO A 828 -12.67 55.51 3.33
N GLY A 829 -12.30 56.41 2.42
CA GLY A 829 -10.99 56.36 1.73
C GLY A 829 -10.78 55.21 0.72
N GLN A 830 -11.71 54.24 0.62
CA GLN A 830 -11.58 53.09 -0.26
C GLN A 830 -11.71 53.47 -1.75
N LYS A 831 -10.72 53.11 -2.58
CA LYS A 831 -10.81 53.23 -4.05
C LYS A 831 -11.45 51.99 -4.65
N LEU A 832 -12.41 52.17 -5.56
CA LEU A 832 -13.10 51.07 -6.24
C LEU A 832 -12.24 50.48 -7.34
N ARG A 833 -12.18 49.14 -7.39
CA ARG A 833 -11.49 48.38 -8.44
C ARG A 833 -12.14 47.02 -8.62
N LEU A 834 -12.01 46.48 -9.83
CA LEU A 834 -12.37 45.09 -10.14
C LEU A 834 -11.15 44.21 -9.86
N GLU A 835 -11.40 43.09 -9.19
CA GLU A 835 -10.39 42.10 -8.84
C GLU A 835 -10.88 40.72 -9.27
N PRO A 836 -10.00 39.87 -9.82
CA PRO A 836 -10.34 38.45 -9.96
C PRO A 836 -10.54 37.86 -8.55
N VAL A 837 -11.54 36.98 -8.41
CA VAL A 837 -11.80 36.30 -7.13
C VAL A 837 -10.63 35.40 -6.75
N PHE A 838 -9.99 34.79 -7.75
CA PHE A 838 -8.82 33.94 -7.61
C PHE A 838 -7.72 34.42 -8.57
N THR A 839 -6.47 34.52 -8.10
CA THR A 839 -5.33 34.86 -8.94
C THR A 839 -4.06 34.17 -8.45
N PHE A 840 -3.24 33.70 -9.38
CA PHE A 840 -1.88 33.22 -9.11
C PHE A 840 -0.85 34.35 -9.05
N GLY A 841 -1.26 35.59 -9.31
CA GLY A 841 -0.38 36.74 -9.47
C GLY A 841 -0.21 37.15 -10.94
N GLN A 842 0.86 37.87 -11.25
CA GLN A 842 1.20 38.30 -12.61
C GLN A 842 2.09 37.24 -13.25
N LEU A 843 1.45 36.23 -13.84
CA LEU A 843 2.13 35.09 -14.50
C LEU A 843 3.02 35.54 -15.66
N ASP A 844 2.63 36.60 -16.38
CA ASP A 844 3.39 37.24 -17.45
C ASP A 844 4.74 37.81 -16.96
N LYS A 845 4.85 38.11 -15.67
CA LYS A 845 6.06 38.65 -15.03
C LYS A 845 6.69 37.68 -14.05
N TYR A 846 6.21 36.43 -13.99
CA TYR A 846 6.64 35.41 -13.01
C TYR A 846 6.52 35.88 -11.55
N VAL A 847 5.57 36.78 -11.26
CA VAL A 847 5.31 37.28 -9.91
C VAL A 847 4.13 36.51 -9.33
N PHE A 848 4.43 35.60 -8.40
CA PHE A 848 3.41 34.85 -7.68
C PHE A 848 2.92 35.63 -6.46
N THR A 849 1.61 35.61 -6.25
CA THR A 849 0.99 36.20 -5.05
C THR A 849 0.51 35.09 -4.12
N GLY A 850 0.77 35.24 -2.82
CA GLY A 850 0.14 34.40 -1.79
C GLY A 850 -1.38 34.61 -1.72
N PRO A 851 -2.07 33.92 -0.79
CA PRO A 851 -3.49 34.10 -0.57
C PRO A 851 -3.82 35.59 -0.40
N LEU A 852 -4.72 36.13 -1.22
CA LEU A 852 -5.15 37.51 -1.05
C LEU A 852 -5.82 37.62 0.33
N ASN A 853 -5.34 38.53 1.17
CA ASN A 853 -6.06 38.99 2.37
C ASN A 853 -7.29 39.80 1.93
N SER A 854 -8.27 39.11 1.37
CA SER A 854 -9.52 39.66 0.87
C SER A 854 -10.67 38.88 1.50
N PRO A 855 -11.49 39.52 2.36
CA PRO A 855 -11.50 40.94 2.68
C PRO A 855 -10.23 41.38 3.42
N THR A 856 -9.79 42.61 3.15
CA THR A 856 -8.69 43.21 3.93
C THR A 856 -9.13 43.39 5.39
N PRO A 857 -8.21 43.45 6.37
CA PRO A 857 -8.58 43.64 7.78
C PRO A 857 -9.46 44.88 8.05
N GLN A 858 -9.44 45.86 7.15
CA GLN A 858 -10.26 47.08 7.20
C GLN A 858 -11.70 46.88 6.68
N GLN A 859 -11.98 45.79 5.98
CA GLN A 859 -13.28 45.50 5.38
C GLN A 859 -14.09 44.59 6.30
N TYR A 860 -14.80 45.18 7.25
CA TYR A 860 -15.71 44.50 8.15
C TYR A 860 -16.95 45.38 8.45
N VAL A 861 -17.98 44.75 9.01
CA VAL A 861 -19.15 45.48 9.51
C VAL A 861 -18.78 46.14 10.84
N PHE A 862 -18.76 47.47 10.87
CA PHE A 862 -18.51 48.23 12.10
C PHE A 862 -19.63 47.96 13.11
N VAL A 863 -19.25 47.40 14.26
CA VAL A 863 -20.10 47.19 15.43
C VAL A 863 -19.43 47.93 16.59
N PRO A 864 -20.04 49.00 17.13
CA PRO A 864 -19.42 49.78 18.19
C PRO A 864 -19.28 48.94 19.45
N ARG A 865 -18.05 48.84 19.96
CA ARG A 865 -17.75 48.12 21.20
C ARG A 865 -17.57 49.11 22.34
N THR A 866 -18.63 49.29 23.11
CA THR A 866 -18.59 50.13 24.32
C THR A 866 -17.95 49.38 25.48
N VAL A 867 -17.17 50.09 26.28
CA VAL A 867 -16.58 49.57 27.52
C VAL A 867 -17.70 49.20 28.50
N ARG A 868 -17.67 47.97 29.02
CA ARG A 868 -18.68 47.51 29.99
C ARG A 868 -18.36 48.05 31.38
N THR A 869 -19.25 48.87 31.91
CA THR A 869 -19.11 49.44 33.27
C THR A 869 -19.99 48.72 34.29
N SER A 870 -21.00 47.96 33.87
CA SER A 870 -22.08 47.38 34.72
C SER A 870 -21.61 46.63 35.99
N HIS A 871 -20.49 45.91 35.94
CA HIS A 871 -19.97 45.10 37.05
C HIS A 871 -19.01 45.86 37.97
N ILE A 872 -18.68 47.11 37.67
CA ILE A 872 -17.68 47.88 38.40
C ILE A 872 -18.38 48.68 39.50
N GLN A 873 -17.95 48.46 40.74
CA GLN A 873 -18.30 49.29 41.88
C GLN A 873 -17.15 50.26 42.16
N LEU A 874 -17.47 51.55 42.31
CA LEU A 874 -16.46 52.55 42.64
C LEU A 874 -16.07 52.41 44.13
N PRO A 875 -14.78 52.46 44.48
CA PRO A 875 -14.38 52.61 45.87
C PRO A 875 -14.91 53.91 46.47
N ASN A 876 -15.31 53.89 47.75
CA ASN A 876 -15.89 55.05 48.44
C ASN A 876 -15.06 56.34 48.28
N TYR A 877 -13.73 56.24 48.31
CA TYR A 877 -12.83 57.40 48.18
C TYR A 877 -12.83 58.00 46.76
N VAL A 878 -13.13 57.23 45.72
CA VAL A 878 -13.31 57.70 44.33
C VAL A 878 -14.71 58.29 44.17
N GLU A 879 -15.71 57.68 44.79
CA GLU A 879 -17.09 58.17 44.75
C GLU A 879 -17.23 59.55 45.40
N MET A 880 -16.46 59.84 46.45
CA MET A 880 -16.40 61.17 47.07
C MET A 880 -15.94 62.28 46.10
N VAL A 881 -15.18 61.94 45.05
CA VAL A 881 -14.69 62.89 44.04
C VAL A 881 -15.69 63.06 42.88
N ARG A 882 -16.65 62.14 42.72
CA ARG A 882 -17.67 62.17 41.64
C ARG A 882 -18.38 63.52 41.53
N ASP A 883 -18.90 64.03 42.65
CA ASP A 883 -19.72 65.25 42.64
C ASP A 883 -18.86 66.50 42.34
N ARG A 884 -17.60 66.50 42.78
CA ARG A 884 -16.62 67.55 42.44
C ARG A 884 -16.19 67.50 40.98
N LEU A 885 -16.08 66.29 40.41
CA LEU A 885 -15.82 66.12 38.98
C LEU A 885 -17.01 66.60 38.15
N ALA A 886 -18.25 66.26 38.56
CA ALA A 886 -19.47 66.71 37.89
C ALA A 886 -19.60 68.25 37.93
N GLU A 887 -19.30 68.87 39.06
CA GLU A 887 -19.23 70.33 39.21
C GLU A 887 -18.20 70.93 38.23
N ASN A 888 -16.96 70.45 38.23
CA ASN A 888 -15.92 70.99 37.35
C ASN A 888 -16.18 70.73 35.85
N LEU A 889 -16.79 69.59 35.49
CA LEU A 889 -17.24 69.31 34.12
C LEU A 889 -18.30 70.33 33.68
N HIS A 890 -19.24 70.65 34.56
CA HIS A 890 -20.27 71.66 34.30
C HIS A 890 -19.68 73.08 34.16
N GLU A 891 -18.69 73.44 34.98
CA GLU A 891 -17.97 74.71 34.88
C GLU A 891 -17.21 74.83 33.54
N MET A 892 -16.53 73.76 33.11
CA MET A 892 -15.82 73.69 31.82
C MET A 892 -16.77 73.74 30.62
N TRP A 893 -17.90 73.02 30.69
CA TRP A 893 -18.94 73.05 29.66
C TRP A 893 -19.55 74.46 29.55
N SER A 894 -19.88 75.08 30.69
CA SER A 894 -20.42 76.44 30.76
C SER A 894 -19.45 77.45 30.15
N MET A 895 -18.17 77.36 30.48
CA MET A 895 -17.13 78.23 29.91
C MET A 895 -17.07 78.09 28.38
N ARG A 896 -17.02 76.87 27.83
CA ARG A 896 -16.97 76.64 26.38
C ARG A 896 -18.23 77.16 25.67
N LYS A 897 -19.41 76.99 26.27
CA LYS A 897 -20.67 77.50 25.71
C LYS A 897 -20.73 79.02 25.66
N ILE A 898 -20.26 79.68 26.72
CA ILE A 898 -20.22 81.15 26.75
C ILE A 898 -19.21 81.69 25.74
N ASP A 899 -18.07 81.01 25.57
CA ASP A 899 -17.08 81.35 24.55
C ASP A 899 -17.64 81.20 23.12
N GLN A 900 -18.54 80.25 22.90
CA GLN A 900 -19.33 80.08 21.67
C GLN A 900 -20.47 81.11 21.51
N GLY A 901 -20.64 82.04 22.46
CA GLY A 901 -21.65 83.11 22.40
C GLY A 901 -22.98 82.81 23.10
N TRP A 902 -23.11 81.68 23.81
CA TRP A 902 -24.33 81.34 24.54
C TRP A 902 -24.51 82.17 25.82
N LYS A 903 -25.74 82.59 26.09
CA LYS A 903 -26.14 83.38 27.26
C LYS A 903 -27.20 82.66 28.08
N TYR A 904 -27.33 83.01 29.36
CA TYR A 904 -28.37 82.46 30.22
C TYR A 904 -29.77 82.93 29.79
N GLY A 905 -30.73 82.01 29.78
CA GLY A 905 -32.16 82.29 29.62
C GLY A 905 -33.00 81.19 30.25
N GLU A 906 -34.20 81.51 30.75
CA GLU A 906 -35.06 80.54 31.47
C GLU A 906 -35.56 79.39 30.59
N ARG A 907 -35.64 79.61 29.28
CA ARG A 907 -35.98 78.59 28.27
C ARG A 907 -34.83 78.48 27.28
N ARG A 908 -34.62 77.27 26.78
CA ARG A 908 -33.65 77.02 25.72
C ARG A 908 -34.17 77.60 24.41
N ASP A 909 -33.35 78.42 23.78
CA ASP A 909 -33.62 79.03 22.48
C ASP A 909 -32.33 79.04 21.67
N ASP A 910 -32.27 78.15 20.66
CA ASP A 910 -31.07 77.94 19.86
C ASP A 910 -30.86 79.08 18.83
N GLU A 911 -31.90 79.84 18.45
CA GLU A 911 -31.78 80.97 17.52
C GLU A 911 -31.15 82.20 18.19
N ASN A 912 -31.49 82.43 19.47
CA ASN A 912 -30.96 83.53 20.27
C ASN A 912 -29.78 83.14 21.16
N ASN A 913 -29.26 81.91 21.01
CA ASN A 913 -28.19 81.33 21.82
C ASN A 913 -28.45 81.42 23.34
N LEU A 914 -29.67 81.12 23.79
CA LEU A 914 -30.04 81.12 25.20
C LEU A 914 -30.07 79.68 25.77
N HIS A 915 -29.41 79.46 26.89
CA HIS A 915 -29.38 78.15 27.55
C HIS A 915 -29.67 78.23 29.07
N PRO A 916 -30.64 77.45 29.59
CA PRO A 916 -31.03 77.50 31.02
C PRO A 916 -30.01 76.88 31.99
N CYS A 917 -29.04 76.14 31.50
CA CYS A 917 -28.05 75.44 32.31
C CYS A 917 -26.82 76.32 32.60
N LEU A 918 -26.74 77.55 32.08
CA LEU A 918 -25.68 78.51 32.39
C LEU A 918 -25.92 79.15 33.77
N THR A 919 -25.93 78.31 34.80
CA THR A 919 -26.12 78.65 36.21
C THR A 919 -25.20 77.77 37.06
N THR A 920 -25.08 78.07 38.35
CA THR A 920 -24.27 77.28 39.30
C THR A 920 -24.79 75.84 39.39
N PHE A 921 -23.90 74.87 39.63
CA PHE A 921 -24.24 73.44 39.70
C PHE A 921 -25.42 73.10 40.63
N ASP A 922 -25.57 73.81 41.75
CA ASP A 922 -26.68 73.60 42.69
C ASP A 922 -28.04 74.08 42.19
N LYS A 923 -28.06 75.01 41.24
CA LYS A 923 -29.26 75.60 40.65
C LYS A 923 -29.63 74.96 39.30
N LEU A 924 -28.94 73.89 38.90
CA LEU A 924 -29.29 73.14 37.70
C LEU A 924 -30.65 72.47 37.84
N PRO A 925 -31.41 72.31 36.74
CA PRO A 925 -32.58 71.44 36.73
C PRO A 925 -32.21 70.04 37.24
N PRO A 926 -33.08 69.36 38.03
CA PRO A 926 -32.75 68.07 38.62
C PRO A 926 -32.32 67.01 37.60
N SER A 927 -32.92 67.02 36.40
CA SER A 927 -32.56 66.14 35.28
C SER A 927 -31.14 66.38 34.78
N ASP A 928 -30.75 67.64 34.58
CA ASP A 928 -29.43 68.01 34.08
C ASP A 928 -28.34 67.85 35.15
N LYS A 929 -28.67 68.13 36.41
CA LYS A 929 -27.77 67.84 37.55
C LYS A 929 -27.49 66.33 37.63
N GLN A 930 -28.54 65.52 37.57
CA GLN A 930 -28.41 64.06 37.60
C GLN A 930 -27.64 63.54 36.37
N TYR A 931 -27.82 64.13 35.20
CA TYR A 931 -27.06 63.81 33.99
C TYR A 931 -25.55 64.03 34.19
N ASN A 932 -25.14 65.20 34.71
CA ASN A 932 -23.73 65.50 34.97
C ASN A 932 -23.11 64.56 36.03
N VAL A 933 -23.85 64.25 37.10
CA VAL A 933 -23.42 63.29 38.12
C VAL A 933 -23.26 61.88 37.54
N THR A 934 -24.21 61.46 36.70
CA THR A 934 -24.17 60.15 36.04
C THR A 934 -23.02 60.07 35.04
N LEU A 935 -22.77 61.14 34.27
CA LEU A 935 -21.65 61.23 33.34
C LEU A 935 -20.31 61.12 34.07
N ALA A 936 -20.14 61.86 35.18
CA ALA A 936 -18.93 61.79 36.01
C ALA A 936 -18.74 60.37 36.60
N TYR A 937 -19.83 59.76 37.09
CA TYR A 937 -19.82 58.41 37.63
C TYR A 937 -19.41 57.35 36.59
N GLU A 938 -20.02 57.37 35.40
CA GLU A 938 -19.72 56.43 34.32
C GLU A 938 -18.31 56.66 33.73
N THR A 939 -17.82 57.90 33.70
CA THR A 939 -16.44 58.21 33.31
C THR A 939 -15.44 57.55 34.27
N LEU A 940 -15.65 57.70 35.58
CA LEU A 940 -14.80 57.06 36.60
C LEU A 940 -14.85 55.53 36.53
N ARG A 941 -16.03 54.94 36.29
CA ARG A 941 -16.16 53.48 36.10
C ARG A 941 -15.45 53.01 34.85
N THR A 942 -15.50 53.78 33.77
CA THR A 942 -14.85 53.46 32.50
C THR A 942 -13.33 53.45 32.67
N ILE A 943 -12.76 54.42 33.38
CA ILE A 943 -11.32 54.47 33.71
C ILE A 943 -10.89 53.18 34.46
N ILE A 944 -11.66 52.77 35.47
CA ILE A 944 -11.38 51.52 36.20
C ILE A 944 -11.55 50.29 35.32
N SER A 945 -12.57 50.28 34.44
CA SER A 945 -12.83 49.17 33.49
C SER A 945 -11.69 48.96 32.50
N LEU A 946 -11.05 50.07 32.09
CA LEU A 946 -9.89 50.06 31.21
C LEU A 946 -8.59 49.61 31.93
N GLY A 947 -8.68 49.25 33.21
CA GLY A 947 -7.56 48.70 34.01
C GLY A 947 -6.71 49.76 34.71
N TYR A 948 -7.19 51.00 34.81
CA TYR A 948 -6.49 52.07 35.51
C TYR A 948 -6.93 52.15 36.97
N ASN A 949 -5.96 52.34 37.87
CA ASN A 949 -6.23 52.53 39.29
C ASN A 949 -6.25 54.02 39.62
N ILE A 950 -7.31 54.47 40.28
CA ILE A 950 -7.44 55.83 40.76
C ILE A 950 -6.91 55.86 42.20
N THR A 951 -5.84 56.62 42.43
CA THR A 951 -5.21 56.81 43.74
C THR A 951 -5.09 58.29 44.07
N TYR A 952 -5.08 58.62 45.35
CA TYR A 952 -4.81 59.98 45.81
C TYR A 952 -3.30 60.23 45.81
N GLU A 953 -2.85 61.22 45.03
CA GLU A 953 -1.47 61.68 45.03
C GLU A 953 -1.44 63.15 45.50
N PRO A 954 -0.58 63.51 46.47
CA PRO A 954 -0.44 64.90 46.89
C PRO A 954 0.15 65.75 45.74
N LEU A 955 -0.36 66.98 45.60
CA LEU A 955 0.13 67.91 44.58
C LEU A 955 1.63 68.19 44.76
N PRO A 956 2.40 68.38 43.67
CA PRO A 956 3.81 68.76 43.74
C PRO A 956 4.02 70.02 44.60
N GLU A 957 5.11 70.08 45.38
CA GLU A 957 5.40 71.20 46.28
C GLU A 957 5.32 72.55 45.56
N GLY A 958 4.52 73.48 46.10
CA GLY A 958 4.28 74.82 45.53
C GLY A 958 3.03 74.94 44.65
N THR A 959 2.40 73.83 44.27
CA THR A 959 1.18 73.82 43.44
C THR A 959 -0.07 73.95 44.33
N ARG A 960 -0.92 74.95 44.08
CA ARG A 960 -2.24 75.10 44.75
C ARG A 960 -3.35 75.04 43.71
N MET A 961 -4.37 74.21 43.96
CA MET A 961 -5.61 74.20 43.16
C MET A 961 -6.27 75.59 43.27
N ARG A 962 -6.35 76.30 42.15
CA ARG A 962 -7.00 77.60 42.03
C ARG A 962 -8.01 77.55 40.89
N THR A 963 -9.03 78.40 40.95
CA THR A 963 -9.96 78.57 39.84
C THR A 963 -9.35 79.52 38.80
N MET A 964 -9.69 79.30 37.54
CA MET A 964 -9.26 80.15 36.44
C MET A 964 -9.87 81.56 36.59
N LYS A 965 -9.05 82.60 36.45
CA LYS A 965 -9.52 83.98 36.44
C LYS A 965 -10.06 84.35 35.05
N LEU A 966 -11.35 84.14 34.84
CA LEU A 966 -12.01 84.57 33.60
C LEU A 966 -12.27 86.09 33.60
N SER A 967 -12.33 86.70 32.40
CA SER A 967 -12.70 88.10 32.22
C SER A 967 -14.18 88.36 32.56
N ASN A 968 -14.59 89.62 32.67
CA ASN A 968 -15.98 89.97 32.96
C ASN A 968 -16.95 89.65 31.82
N SER A 969 -16.45 89.40 30.59
CA SER A 969 -17.27 88.96 29.45
C SER A 969 -17.94 87.61 29.65
N PHE A 970 -17.43 86.77 30.56
CA PHE A 970 -18.02 85.47 30.90
C PHE A 970 -19.15 85.55 31.95
N THR A 971 -19.44 86.75 32.48
CA THR A 971 -20.48 86.94 33.50
C THR A 971 -21.84 86.97 32.83
N GLN A 972 -22.74 86.10 33.27
CA GLN A 972 -24.10 85.98 32.79
C GLN A 972 -25.05 86.95 33.49
N VAL A 973 -26.22 87.18 32.88
CA VAL A 973 -27.26 88.09 33.41
C VAL A 973 -27.83 87.67 34.77
N ASN A 974 -27.74 86.39 35.11
CA ASN A 974 -28.12 85.83 36.42
C ASN A 974 -27.00 85.92 37.47
N GLY A 975 -25.87 86.58 37.16
CA GLY A 975 -24.70 86.71 38.03
C GLY A 975 -23.79 85.49 38.06
N TYR A 976 -24.10 84.44 37.29
CA TYR A 976 -23.23 83.26 37.18
C TYR A 976 -22.01 83.57 36.30
N LYS A 977 -20.84 83.14 36.77
CA LYS A 977 -19.59 83.19 36.02
C LYS A 977 -18.86 81.89 36.27
N PRO A 978 -18.52 81.12 35.22
CA PRO A 978 -17.90 79.82 35.43
C PRO A 978 -16.53 79.96 36.09
N GLN A 979 -16.19 79.02 36.96
CA GLN A 979 -14.95 78.99 37.73
C GLN A 979 -14.28 77.60 37.67
N PRO A 980 -13.88 77.12 36.47
CA PRO A 980 -13.19 75.84 36.36
C PRO A 980 -11.81 75.88 37.03
N LEU A 981 -11.29 74.70 37.39
CA LEU A 981 -9.96 74.56 37.96
C LEU A 981 -8.85 74.87 36.94
N ASP A 982 -7.83 75.65 37.35
CA ASP A 982 -6.63 75.90 36.56
C ASP A 982 -5.66 74.72 36.71
N LEU A 983 -5.52 73.93 35.64
CA LEU A 983 -4.70 72.71 35.60
C LEU A 983 -3.47 72.86 34.67
N THR A 984 -3.12 74.08 34.25
CA THR A 984 -2.03 74.33 33.29
C THR A 984 -0.65 73.84 33.73
N GLN A 985 -0.42 73.72 35.04
CA GLN A 985 0.83 73.23 35.63
C GLN A 985 0.91 71.70 35.71
N ILE A 986 -0.18 70.98 35.42
CA ILE A 986 -0.24 69.51 35.46
C ILE A 986 0.02 68.96 34.07
N ARG A 987 1.06 68.14 33.92
CA ARG A 987 1.36 67.45 32.66
C ARG A 987 0.82 66.03 32.68
N LEU A 988 0.12 65.64 31.61
CA LEU A 988 -0.32 64.27 31.43
C LEU A 988 0.88 63.39 31.06
N SER A 989 0.93 62.18 31.59
CA SER A 989 1.91 61.18 31.15
C SER A 989 1.44 60.51 29.86
N VAL A 990 2.37 59.92 29.09
CA VAL A 990 2.06 59.16 27.86
C VAL A 990 0.99 58.07 28.08
N ARG A 991 0.98 57.46 29.28
CA ARG A 991 -0.04 56.46 29.66
C ARG A 991 -1.43 57.10 29.83
N ILE A 992 -1.51 58.30 30.37
CA ILE A 992 -2.78 59.02 30.55
C ILE A 992 -3.26 59.59 29.21
N GLU A 993 -2.35 60.02 28.32
CA GLU A 993 -2.73 60.43 26.96
C GLU A 993 -3.37 59.26 26.18
N ALA A 994 -2.84 58.04 26.31
CA ALA A 994 -3.46 56.85 25.74
C ALA A 994 -4.85 56.54 26.36
N LEU A 995 -5.02 56.76 27.67
CA LEU A 995 -6.33 56.67 28.32
C LEU A 995 -7.33 57.69 27.75
N VAL A 996 -6.91 58.93 27.50
CA VAL A 996 -7.76 59.95 26.89
C VAL A 996 -8.25 59.49 25.52
N ASP A 997 -7.36 58.93 24.69
CA ASP A 997 -7.75 58.40 23.37
C ASP A 997 -8.74 57.22 23.49
N GLN A 998 -8.57 56.34 24.48
CA GLN A 998 -9.52 55.24 24.76
C GLN A 998 -10.88 55.75 25.26
N LEU A 999 -10.91 56.80 26.07
CA LEU A 999 -12.15 57.44 26.55
C LEU A 999 -12.88 58.14 25.40
N ALA A 1000 -12.14 58.81 24.51
CA ALA A 1000 -12.67 59.46 23.32
C ALA A 1000 -13.27 58.42 22.34
N GLU A 1001 -12.56 57.29 22.13
CA GLU A 1001 -13.07 56.16 21.34
C GLU A 1001 -14.34 55.56 21.96
N ASN A 1002 -14.36 55.35 23.29
CA ASN A 1002 -15.54 54.83 23.96
C ASN A 1002 -16.73 55.79 23.85
N THR A 1003 -16.49 57.10 23.91
CA THR A 1003 -17.53 58.14 23.72
C THR A 1003 -18.14 58.05 22.32
N HIS A 1004 -17.29 57.91 21.30
CA HIS A 1004 -17.75 57.66 19.93
C HIS A 1004 -18.55 56.36 19.80
N ASN A 1005 -18.06 55.27 20.40
CA ASN A 1005 -18.74 53.97 20.35
C ASN A 1005 -20.11 54.01 21.07
N MET A 1006 -20.24 54.74 22.18
CA MET A 1006 -21.54 54.93 22.84
C MET A 1006 -22.52 55.69 21.94
N TRP A 1007 -22.08 56.81 21.35
CA TRP A 1007 -22.88 57.57 20.39
C TRP A 1007 -23.31 56.69 19.19
N ALA A 1008 -22.38 55.95 18.61
CA ALA A 1008 -22.64 55.08 17.47
C ALA A 1008 -23.63 53.96 17.83
N ARG A 1009 -23.46 53.32 18.99
CA ARG A 1009 -24.37 52.27 19.48
C ARG A 1009 -25.79 52.80 19.62
N ASP A 1010 -25.95 53.97 20.25
CA ASP A 1010 -27.27 54.55 20.51
C ASP A 1010 -27.94 55.01 19.19
N ARG A 1011 -27.16 55.52 18.23
CA ARG A 1011 -27.64 55.85 16.88
C ARG A 1011 -28.08 54.60 16.12
N ILE A 1012 -27.28 53.54 16.13
CA ILE A 1012 -27.62 52.27 15.45
C ILE A 1012 -28.90 51.67 16.07
N ALA A 1013 -29.06 51.73 17.39
CA ALA A 1013 -30.27 51.30 18.07
C ALA A 1013 -31.54 52.09 17.63
N LEU A 1014 -31.38 53.35 17.22
CA LEU A 1014 -32.44 54.17 16.63
C LEU A 1014 -32.68 53.92 15.13
N GLY A 1015 -31.98 52.95 14.55
CA GLY A 1015 -32.06 52.54 13.14
C GLY A 1015 -31.19 53.37 12.21
N TRP A 1016 -30.16 54.06 12.71
CA TRP A 1016 -29.21 54.77 11.85
C TRP A 1016 -28.18 53.81 11.24
N THR A 1017 -27.85 54.04 9.97
CA THR A 1017 -26.87 53.25 9.23
C THR A 1017 -25.79 54.13 8.61
N TYR A 1018 -24.70 53.53 8.19
CA TYR A 1018 -23.62 54.24 7.51
C TYR A 1018 -24.06 54.78 6.14
N GLY A 1019 -23.57 55.97 5.79
CA GLY A 1019 -23.67 56.53 4.43
C GLY A 1019 -22.75 57.74 4.25
N PHE A 1020 -22.38 58.10 3.02
CA PHE A 1020 -21.37 59.15 2.76
C PHE A 1020 -21.78 60.57 3.19
N VAL A 1021 -23.08 60.81 3.35
CA VAL A 1021 -23.65 62.11 3.67
C VAL A 1021 -24.66 61.90 4.78
N GLU A 1022 -24.76 62.90 5.66
CA GLU A 1022 -25.77 62.90 6.70
C GLU A 1022 -27.16 63.10 6.08
N ASP A 1023 -28.01 62.08 6.23
CA ASP A 1023 -29.35 62.04 5.65
C ASP A 1023 -30.36 61.63 6.73
N HIS A 1024 -31.12 62.61 7.22
CA HIS A 1024 -32.14 62.37 8.23
C HIS A 1024 -33.35 61.58 7.71
N SER A 1025 -33.64 61.63 6.40
CA SER A 1025 -34.77 60.93 5.81
C SER A 1025 -34.53 59.42 5.74
N GLN A 1026 -33.33 59.02 5.35
CA GLN A 1026 -32.89 57.63 5.26
C GLN A 1026 -32.17 57.15 6.53
N LYS A 1027 -32.05 58.01 7.55
CA LYS A 1027 -31.27 57.80 8.78
C LYS A 1027 -29.84 57.31 8.50
N ARG A 1028 -29.09 58.06 7.68
CA ARG A 1028 -27.69 57.74 7.35
C ARG A 1028 -26.72 58.75 7.92
N SER A 1029 -25.57 58.28 8.40
CA SER A 1029 -24.50 59.16 8.90
C SER A 1029 -23.12 58.70 8.42
N PRO A 1030 -22.24 59.63 8.00
CA PRO A 1030 -20.86 59.30 7.59
C PRO A 1030 -19.96 58.95 8.77
N HIS A 1031 -20.39 59.25 9.99
CA HIS A 1031 -19.59 59.05 11.19
C HIS A 1031 -19.84 57.69 11.86
N LEU A 1032 -20.74 56.85 11.33
CA LEU A 1032 -20.95 55.49 11.81
C LEU A 1032 -19.87 54.52 11.30
N VAL A 1033 -18.62 54.85 11.64
CA VAL A 1033 -17.39 54.16 11.28
C VAL A 1033 -16.49 54.03 12.52
N PRO A 1034 -15.44 53.19 12.50
CA PRO A 1034 -14.50 53.09 13.62
C PRO A 1034 -13.90 54.45 13.97
N TYR A 1035 -13.60 54.70 15.25
CA TYR A 1035 -13.14 56.01 15.73
C TYR A 1035 -11.92 56.53 14.96
N SER A 1036 -11.00 55.66 14.56
CA SER A 1036 -9.83 55.99 13.74
C SER A 1036 -10.14 56.59 12.36
N GLU A 1037 -11.34 56.34 11.82
CA GLU A 1037 -11.78 56.79 10.49
C GLU A 1037 -12.79 57.94 10.56
N VAL A 1038 -13.13 58.39 11.77
CA VAL A 1038 -14.01 59.55 12.00
C VAL A 1038 -13.30 60.84 11.61
N ASP A 1039 -14.07 61.87 11.26
CA ASP A 1039 -13.56 63.22 10.98
C ASP A 1039 -12.65 63.72 12.12
N PRO A 1040 -11.42 64.20 11.82
CA PRO A 1040 -10.50 64.75 12.82
C PRO A 1040 -11.11 65.82 13.73
N ILE A 1041 -12.08 66.61 13.25
CA ILE A 1041 -12.77 67.64 14.06
C ILE A 1041 -13.57 66.98 15.19
N ILE A 1042 -14.24 65.87 14.90
CA ILE A 1042 -15.03 65.13 15.89
C ILE A 1042 -14.09 64.38 16.84
N GLN A 1043 -13.00 63.81 16.33
CA GLN A 1043 -11.96 63.21 17.18
C GLN A 1043 -11.40 64.24 18.17
N GLN A 1044 -11.12 65.45 17.71
CA GLN A 1044 -10.65 66.55 18.55
C GLN A 1044 -11.70 67.04 19.55
N SER A 1045 -12.99 66.94 19.22
CA SER A 1045 -14.07 67.29 20.16
C SER A 1045 -14.30 66.23 21.23
N ASN A 1046 -14.05 64.96 20.93
CA ASN A 1046 -14.17 63.86 21.88
C ASN A 1046 -12.95 63.75 22.81
N LYS A 1047 -11.77 64.17 22.32
CA LYS A 1047 -10.53 64.31 23.07
C LYS A 1047 -10.54 65.56 23.96
#